data_AF-A0A2G8SFI4-F1
#
_entry.id   AF-A0A2G8SFI4-F1
#
_cell.length_a   1.000
_cell.length_b   1.000
_cell.length_c   1.000
_cell.angle_alpha   90.00
_cell.angle_beta   90.00
_cell.angle_gamma   90.00
#
_symmetry.space_group_name_H-M   'P 1'
#
loop_
_entity.id
_entity.type
_entity.pdbx_description
1 polymer ?
#
loop_
_entity_poly.entity_id
_entity_poly.type
_entity_poly.pdbx_seq_one_letter_code
_entity_poly.pdbx_strand_id
1 'polypeptide(L)'
;MSAKPLIVILCLEQHSAFDHFNATLEALAQKAVVRKASTLAQARRYLTSTVRPHAIIVAEAAVADPEYYEVLVRLVEYARAGGTVVYSGVFSLLVFYSDLAAMFTNAWGLSWGVPSTTIVSGTHTLNPRVRGLKTEGLVQQCSLSVKFVENVALEDAVYLTHDVADDRKEDSQSSNTTCKTFAAFTKIGYGRMGYIASASEGPTTNLLLAMCFWPGSRPSIAEGDGIPEVIHAGHSIARGVTPRASTNTADQPKRNILIISLEKDGVADEIHAQFHQALRKNATVTEVQQPRAALAKLSATPRPDAIVLSDPALARPTHNKLLTRLVAYARSGGTVVAGLQFGYTIEYAQVRPFFARWGVPWDRGSFLRTTTALNPAGVPAPLAEGALLPAVSAKAQHVKNAPRAHAVYLPTAASRIETPAPAHAHAPGPLTGALAQESAAVFARVGKGYLGYVGDVNAEQGSTRLILEMCGVKIRPGDLGAREVTTEVTIHPDGRTEVTTETEEEVPLPAPAPLRARGLGPRPRDAEVAVRAEARRKVREEKRGRADGLKNEGNDLFRENEWEEAAEKYRAAALLGGPQPVYLANLAACLLKLEMWELADNAATRALVHDPRHVKALYRRAHARRELGRLNAALADLEWLLAIDKTNAPALKEKVAVREILKRAGSTDWPEDHLVRSKRDEDVAVEVEDESDSEDFAHPGTVIACRYYNTRETGCRFGKACLSRHAPDSKSIRDELGRNVCLSWLMGHCRFAAGAKCVYAHDATYLPDRGWWTDTARVERTRTEFFKAIKEEPLDLGAGRVEERILAEAFVPLSWRQDMWAVASYKEEVYDRELGSDEDSEHSYGYGSGSSYDYSDSEDSEDDLEEVRGLGELTDADMEEMGEYGIKPWEDGAYVRVLTVFWR
;
A
#
# COMPACT_ATOMS: atom_id res chain seq x y z
N MET A 1 -34.02 -24.87 -52.36
CA MET A 1 -34.86 -24.34 -51.26
C MET A 1 -34.07 -23.28 -50.55
N SER A 2 -34.69 -22.13 -50.19
CA SER A 2 -33.98 -21.10 -49.41
C SER A 2 -33.64 -21.66 -48.02
N ALA A 3 -32.42 -21.41 -47.52
CA ALA A 3 -32.04 -21.83 -46.18
C ALA A 3 -32.89 -21.06 -45.15
N LYS A 4 -33.51 -21.78 -44.20
CA LYS A 4 -34.25 -21.13 -43.10
C LYS A 4 -33.28 -20.24 -42.30
N PRO A 5 -33.64 -18.99 -41.98
CA PRO A 5 -32.77 -18.08 -41.25
C PRO A 5 -32.43 -18.62 -39.85
N LEU A 6 -31.22 -18.36 -39.37
CA LEU A 6 -30.75 -18.76 -38.05
C LEU A 6 -31.15 -17.73 -36.99
N ILE A 7 -31.91 -18.13 -35.97
CA ILE A 7 -32.19 -17.31 -34.78
C ILE A 7 -31.49 -17.94 -33.58
N VAL A 8 -30.75 -17.11 -32.84
CA VAL A 8 -30.03 -17.53 -31.63
C VAL A 8 -30.70 -16.93 -30.40
N ILE A 9 -30.86 -17.72 -29.34
CA ILE A 9 -31.51 -17.30 -28.10
C ILE A 9 -30.52 -17.44 -26.95
N LEU A 10 -30.19 -16.33 -26.30
CA LEU A 10 -29.27 -16.30 -25.17
C LEU A 10 -30.04 -16.54 -23.86
N CYS A 11 -29.67 -17.60 -23.15
CA CYS A 11 -30.21 -17.97 -21.83
C CYS A 11 -29.13 -18.80 -21.13
N LEU A 12 -28.23 -18.09 -20.44
CA LEU A 12 -26.91 -18.55 -20.00
C LEU A 12 -26.93 -19.27 -18.66
N GLU A 13 -27.98 -19.11 -17.85
CA GLU A 13 -28.04 -19.60 -16.46
C GLU A 13 -29.13 -20.66 -16.23
N GLN A 14 -29.88 -21.02 -17.29
CA GLN A 14 -30.86 -22.12 -17.29
C GLN A 14 -31.97 -21.98 -16.23
N HIS A 15 -32.52 -20.78 -16.04
CA HIS A 15 -33.61 -20.58 -15.09
C HIS A 15 -34.89 -21.31 -15.52
N SER A 16 -35.53 -22.03 -14.61
CA SER A 16 -36.78 -22.81 -14.86
C SER A 16 -37.97 -21.98 -15.33
N ALA A 17 -37.94 -20.65 -15.15
CA ALA A 17 -38.94 -19.75 -15.68
C ALA A 17 -38.96 -19.75 -17.22
N PHE A 18 -37.85 -20.13 -17.88
CA PHE A 18 -37.72 -20.21 -19.33
C PHE A 18 -38.65 -21.26 -19.97
N ASP A 19 -39.14 -22.25 -19.22
CA ASP A 19 -40.09 -23.26 -19.74
C ASP A 19 -41.45 -22.65 -20.15
N HIS A 20 -41.76 -21.45 -19.66
CA HIS A 20 -42.92 -20.64 -20.08
C HIS A 20 -42.72 -19.94 -21.44
N PHE A 21 -41.60 -20.16 -22.13
CA PHE A 21 -41.35 -19.59 -23.46
C PHE A 21 -41.63 -20.59 -24.61
N ASN A 22 -41.97 -21.84 -24.30
CA ASN A 22 -42.02 -22.94 -25.26
C ASN A 22 -42.96 -22.71 -26.46
N ALA A 23 -44.17 -22.16 -26.27
CA ALA A 23 -45.07 -21.85 -27.38
C ALA A 23 -44.48 -20.80 -28.36
N THR A 24 -43.74 -19.83 -27.83
CA THR A 24 -43.02 -18.82 -28.63
C THR A 24 -41.84 -19.43 -29.40
N LEU A 25 -41.14 -20.40 -28.80
CA LEU A 25 -40.06 -21.16 -29.45
C LEU A 25 -40.58 -22.03 -30.59
N GLU A 26 -41.73 -22.69 -30.41
CA GLU A 26 -42.37 -23.49 -31.47
C GLU A 26 -42.77 -22.62 -32.68
N ALA A 27 -43.39 -21.46 -32.43
CA ALA A 27 -43.75 -20.51 -33.49
C ALA A 27 -42.51 -19.96 -34.25
N LEU A 28 -41.40 -19.73 -33.54
CA LEU A 28 -40.11 -19.37 -34.15
C LEU A 28 -39.53 -20.54 -34.98
N ALA A 29 -39.57 -21.77 -34.49
CA ALA A 29 -39.02 -22.96 -35.16
C ALA A 29 -39.74 -23.33 -36.47
N GLN A 30 -41.02 -22.96 -36.60
CA GLN A 30 -41.73 -23.07 -37.88
C GLN A 30 -41.07 -22.21 -38.97
N LYS A 31 -40.62 -20.99 -38.63
CA LYS A 31 -40.09 -19.99 -39.58
C LYS A 31 -38.57 -19.94 -39.70
N ALA A 32 -37.83 -20.30 -38.65
CA ALA A 32 -36.37 -20.22 -38.55
C ALA A 32 -35.73 -21.51 -38.02
N VAL A 33 -34.42 -21.65 -38.20
CA VAL A 33 -33.60 -22.57 -37.41
C VAL A 33 -33.31 -21.89 -36.08
N VAL A 34 -33.93 -22.36 -35.00
CA VAL A 34 -33.73 -21.81 -33.65
C VAL A 34 -32.60 -22.56 -32.94
N ARG A 35 -31.66 -21.83 -32.33
CA ARG A 35 -30.59 -22.39 -31.49
C ARG A 35 -30.54 -21.67 -30.14
N LYS A 36 -30.59 -22.42 -29.04
CA LYS A 36 -30.31 -21.90 -27.70
C LYS A 36 -28.80 -21.84 -27.49
N ALA A 37 -28.31 -20.70 -27.03
CA ALA A 37 -26.98 -20.55 -26.45
C ALA A 37 -27.15 -20.60 -24.93
N SER A 38 -26.83 -21.75 -24.35
CA SER A 38 -27.02 -22.06 -22.93
C SER A 38 -25.76 -21.89 -22.07
N THR A 39 -24.69 -21.35 -22.66
CA THR A 39 -23.41 -21.06 -21.98
C THR A 39 -22.73 -19.86 -22.64
N LEU A 40 -21.88 -19.15 -21.89
CA LEU A 40 -21.10 -18.01 -22.39
C LEU A 40 -20.28 -18.37 -23.65
N ALA A 41 -19.66 -19.55 -23.68
CA ALA A 41 -18.90 -20.02 -24.84
C ALA A 41 -19.78 -20.21 -26.10
N GLN A 42 -21.03 -20.69 -25.95
CA GLN A 42 -21.97 -20.77 -27.07
C GLN A 42 -22.41 -19.38 -27.54
N ALA A 43 -22.67 -18.45 -26.60
CA ALA A 43 -23.05 -17.07 -26.94
C ALA A 43 -21.91 -16.35 -27.69
N ARG A 44 -20.68 -16.39 -27.16
CA ARG A 44 -19.48 -15.87 -27.83
C ARG A 44 -19.37 -16.46 -29.24
N ARG A 45 -19.46 -17.78 -29.39
CA ARG A 45 -19.37 -18.47 -30.70
C ARG A 45 -20.43 -18.00 -31.70
N TYR A 46 -21.68 -17.79 -31.30
CA TYR A 46 -22.71 -17.31 -32.23
C TYR A 46 -22.56 -15.82 -32.58
N LEU A 47 -22.02 -15.00 -31.67
CA LEU A 47 -21.77 -13.58 -31.89
C LEU A 47 -20.52 -13.32 -32.76
N THR A 48 -19.50 -14.19 -32.69
CA THR A 48 -18.27 -14.10 -33.52
C THR A 48 -18.27 -15.06 -34.72
N SER A 49 -19.36 -15.78 -34.97
CA SER A 49 -19.49 -16.72 -36.09
C SER A 49 -19.48 -16.00 -37.44
N THR A 50 -18.72 -16.56 -38.40
CA THR A 50 -18.77 -16.15 -39.81
C THR A 50 -20.16 -16.33 -40.42
N VAL A 51 -20.85 -17.41 -40.05
CA VAL A 51 -22.30 -17.55 -40.27
C VAL A 51 -23.02 -16.72 -39.21
N ARG A 52 -23.29 -15.44 -39.53
CA ARG A 52 -24.02 -14.55 -38.63
C ARG A 52 -25.47 -15.02 -38.44
N PRO A 53 -26.00 -15.01 -37.20
CA PRO A 53 -27.43 -15.10 -36.96
C PRO A 53 -28.20 -13.99 -37.70
N HIS A 54 -29.48 -14.26 -37.98
CA HIS A 54 -30.41 -13.29 -38.57
C HIS A 54 -31.00 -12.36 -37.48
N ALA A 55 -31.33 -12.96 -36.33
CA ALA A 55 -31.74 -12.24 -35.12
C ALA A 55 -31.20 -12.96 -33.88
N ILE A 56 -30.93 -12.19 -32.83
CA ILE A 56 -30.53 -12.71 -31.51
C ILE A 56 -31.55 -12.24 -30.47
N ILE A 57 -32.13 -13.20 -29.75
CA ILE A 57 -33.10 -12.94 -28.69
C ILE A 57 -32.38 -13.07 -27.34
N VAL A 58 -32.41 -12.02 -26.54
CA VAL A 58 -31.87 -12.01 -25.17
C VAL A 58 -33.04 -12.29 -24.22
N ALA A 59 -33.05 -13.50 -23.67
CA ALA A 59 -34.18 -14.01 -22.89
C ALA A 59 -33.94 -14.02 -21.37
N GLU A 60 -32.71 -13.73 -20.91
CA GLU A 60 -32.29 -13.90 -19.52
C GLU A 60 -31.51 -12.70 -18.98
N ALA A 61 -31.88 -12.25 -17.77
CA ALA A 61 -31.43 -11.00 -17.17
C ALA A 61 -29.91 -10.89 -16.98
N ALA A 62 -29.22 -12.02 -16.81
CA ALA A 62 -27.77 -12.11 -16.64
C ALA A 62 -26.95 -11.36 -17.72
N VAL A 63 -27.49 -11.16 -18.93
CA VAL A 63 -26.82 -10.37 -19.98
C VAL A 63 -26.69 -8.87 -19.64
N ALA A 64 -27.45 -8.37 -18.66
CA ALA A 64 -27.27 -7.04 -18.09
C ALA A 64 -26.21 -6.97 -16.97
N ASP A 65 -25.78 -8.12 -16.42
CA ASP A 65 -24.81 -8.16 -15.32
C ASP A 65 -23.37 -7.91 -15.82
N PRO A 66 -22.50 -7.30 -14.99
CA PRO A 66 -21.11 -6.99 -15.38
C PRO A 66 -20.28 -8.20 -15.82
N GLU A 67 -20.59 -9.40 -15.35
CA GLU A 67 -19.92 -10.66 -15.72
C GLU A 67 -20.16 -11.04 -17.20
N TYR A 68 -21.29 -10.62 -17.77
CA TYR A 68 -21.66 -10.88 -19.16
C TYR A 68 -21.54 -9.63 -20.05
N TYR A 69 -20.89 -8.57 -19.57
CA TYR A 69 -20.75 -7.30 -20.30
C TYR A 69 -20.10 -7.45 -21.68
N GLU A 70 -19.20 -8.43 -21.87
CA GLU A 70 -18.65 -8.77 -23.19
C GLU A 70 -19.73 -9.27 -24.18
N VAL A 71 -20.73 -10.02 -23.71
CA VAL A 71 -21.89 -10.46 -24.51
C VAL A 71 -22.73 -9.25 -24.89
N LEU A 72 -22.96 -8.34 -23.95
CA LEU A 72 -23.68 -7.08 -24.18
C LEU A 72 -22.97 -6.18 -25.20
N VAL A 73 -21.65 -5.98 -25.08
CA VAL A 73 -20.85 -5.22 -26.06
C VAL A 73 -20.92 -5.87 -27.43
N ARG A 74 -20.76 -7.20 -27.54
CA ARG A 74 -20.88 -7.89 -28.84
C ARG A 74 -22.30 -7.89 -29.41
N LEU A 75 -23.35 -7.83 -28.58
CA LEU A 75 -24.73 -7.61 -29.05
C LEU A 75 -24.89 -6.20 -29.65
N VAL A 76 -24.28 -5.18 -29.04
CA VAL A 76 -24.24 -3.81 -29.58
C VAL A 76 -23.44 -3.76 -30.88
N GLU A 77 -22.27 -4.37 -30.96
CA GLU A 77 -21.47 -4.47 -32.20
C GLU A 77 -22.22 -5.20 -33.31
N TYR A 78 -22.82 -6.36 -33.00
CA TYR A 78 -23.64 -7.14 -33.93
C TYR A 78 -24.83 -6.33 -34.45
N ALA A 79 -25.54 -5.61 -33.58
CA ALA A 79 -26.62 -4.70 -33.99
C ALA A 79 -26.11 -3.54 -34.85
N ARG A 80 -25.05 -2.83 -34.42
CA ARG A 80 -24.42 -1.74 -35.19
C ARG A 80 -24.00 -2.20 -36.58
N ALA A 81 -23.50 -3.43 -36.70
CA ALA A 81 -23.09 -4.06 -37.95
C ALA A 81 -24.25 -4.72 -38.76
N GLY A 82 -25.51 -4.34 -38.51
CA GLY A 82 -26.67 -4.76 -39.31
C GLY A 82 -27.53 -5.90 -38.73
N GLY A 83 -27.15 -6.44 -37.57
CA GLY A 83 -27.90 -7.46 -36.86
C GLY A 83 -29.17 -6.93 -36.18
N THR A 84 -30.06 -7.84 -35.79
CA THR A 84 -31.24 -7.52 -34.98
C THR A 84 -31.15 -8.19 -33.62
N VAL A 85 -31.18 -7.40 -32.54
CA VAL A 85 -31.17 -7.88 -31.14
C VAL A 85 -32.52 -7.57 -30.50
N VAL A 86 -33.14 -8.53 -29.82
CA VAL A 86 -34.41 -8.30 -29.10
C VAL A 86 -34.35 -8.84 -27.68
N TYR A 87 -34.50 -7.96 -26.70
CA TYR A 87 -34.66 -8.28 -25.28
C TYR A 87 -36.13 -8.59 -24.98
N SER A 88 -36.43 -9.79 -24.48
CA SER A 88 -37.81 -10.25 -24.31
C SER A 88 -37.94 -11.34 -23.25
N GLY A 89 -39.16 -11.61 -22.79
CA GLY A 89 -39.45 -12.71 -21.86
C GLY A 89 -38.86 -12.48 -20.47
N VAL A 90 -38.25 -13.53 -19.91
CA VAL A 90 -37.79 -13.59 -18.52
C VAL A 90 -36.76 -12.50 -18.20
N PHE A 91 -35.96 -12.06 -19.19
CA PHE A 91 -35.08 -10.88 -19.11
C PHE A 91 -35.79 -9.69 -18.46
N SER A 92 -36.93 -9.28 -19.02
CA SER A 92 -37.68 -8.10 -18.54
C SER A 92 -38.24 -8.27 -17.13
N LEU A 93 -38.52 -9.50 -16.69
CA LEU A 93 -39.02 -9.78 -15.35
C LEU A 93 -37.91 -9.72 -14.31
N LEU A 94 -36.77 -10.36 -14.59
CA LEU A 94 -35.71 -10.57 -13.60
C LEU A 94 -34.64 -9.46 -13.55
N VAL A 95 -34.47 -8.66 -14.62
CA VAL A 95 -33.50 -7.55 -14.61
C VAL A 95 -33.93 -6.46 -13.63
N PHE A 96 -32.97 -5.97 -12.83
CA PHE A 96 -33.17 -4.85 -11.92
C PHE A 96 -33.32 -3.53 -12.68
N TYR A 97 -34.08 -2.60 -12.09
CA TYR A 97 -34.44 -1.33 -12.72
C TYR A 97 -33.23 -0.41 -12.97
N SER A 98 -32.27 -0.39 -12.03
CA SER A 98 -30.99 0.32 -12.17
C SER A 98 -30.18 -0.18 -13.37
N ASP A 99 -30.09 -1.50 -13.49
CA ASP A 99 -29.17 -2.16 -14.39
C ASP A 99 -29.75 -2.15 -15.82
N LEU A 100 -31.07 -2.22 -15.95
CA LEU A 100 -31.79 -2.01 -17.20
C LEU A 100 -31.63 -0.57 -17.73
N ALA A 101 -31.79 0.44 -16.87
CA ALA A 101 -31.60 1.85 -17.24
C ALA A 101 -30.13 2.14 -17.61
N ALA A 102 -29.17 1.61 -16.83
CA ALA A 102 -27.75 1.70 -17.11
C ALA A 102 -27.36 0.97 -18.40
N MET A 103 -27.96 -0.20 -18.70
CA MET A 103 -27.73 -0.94 -19.94
C MET A 103 -28.18 -0.13 -21.17
N PHE A 104 -29.40 0.44 -21.13
CA PHE A 104 -29.89 1.27 -22.24
C PHE A 104 -29.04 2.53 -22.43
N THR A 105 -28.71 3.23 -21.35
CA THR A 105 -27.92 4.47 -21.41
C THR A 105 -26.48 4.20 -21.85
N ASN A 106 -25.77 3.29 -21.17
CA ASN A 106 -24.32 3.18 -21.26
C ASN A 106 -23.85 2.21 -22.37
N ALA A 107 -24.59 1.13 -22.65
CA ALA A 107 -24.22 0.18 -23.71
C ALA A 107 -24.91 0.50 -25.04
N TRP A 108 -26.21 0.81 -25.00
CA TRP A 108 -26.99 1.10 -26.22
C TRP A 108 -26.98 2.57 -26.63
N GLY A 109 -26.63 3.51 -25.75
CA GLY A 109 -26.65 4.95 -26.04
C GLY A 109 -28.06 5.55 -26.11
N LEU A 110 -29.05 4.89 -25.48
CA LEU A 110 -30.46 5.27 -25.53
C LEU A 110 -30.86 6.01 -24.25
N SER A 111 -31.60 7.11 -24.40
CA SER A 111 -32.15 7.90 -23.29
C SER A 111 -33.30 7.23 -22.52
N TRP A 112 -33.53 5.93 -22.73
CA TRP A 112 -34.68 5.20 -22.19
C TRP A 112 -34.58 5.06 -20.68
N GLY A 113 -35.48 5.73 -19.97
CA GLY A 113 -35.57 5.67 -18.50
C GLY A 113 -36.43 4.50 -18.03
N VAL A 114 -36.28 4.09 -16.77
CA VAL A 114 -37.14 3.08 -16.14
C VAL A 114 -37.58 3.58 -14.75
N PRO A 115 -38.88 3.75 -14.47
CA PRO A 115 -39.35 4.33 -13.21
C PRO A 115 -39.51 3.32 -12.09
N SER A 116 -39.55 3.84 -10.87
CA SER A 116 -39.86 3.18 -9.59
C SER A 116 -40.80 1.96 -9.67
N THR A 117 -40.21 0.77 -9.63
CA THR A 117 -40.66 -0.50 -9.01
C THR A 117 -42.02 -1.13 -9.34
N THR A 118 -42.98 -0.43 -9.92
CA THR A 118 -44.39 -0.87 -9.97
C THR A 118 -44.76 -1.46 -11.33
N ILE A 119 -45.14 -2.74 -11.36
CA ILE A 119 -45.79 -3.35 -12.53
C ILE A 119 -47.22 -2.80 -12.59
N VAL A 120 -47.57 -2.14 -13.70
CA VAL A 120 -48.91 -1.54 -13.87
C VAL A 120 -49.72 -2.35 -14.90
N SER A 121 -50.93 -2.71 -14.51
CA SER A 121 -51.93 -3.31 -15.41
C SER A 121 -52.63 -2.21 -16.19
N GLY A 122 -52.49 -2.20 -17.52
CA GLY A 122 -53.11 -1.18 -18.36
C GLY A 122 -53.59 -1.74 -19.68
N THR A 123 -54.44 -0.98 -20.38
CA THR A 123 -54.83 -1.27 -21.76
C THR A 123 -53.94 -0.47 -22.70
N HIS A 124 -53.33 -1.17 -23.66
CA HIS A 124 -52.33 -0.62 -24.57
C HIS A 124 -52.80 -0.72 -26.00
N THR A 125 -52.62 0.36 -26.76
CA THR A 125 -53.08 0.45 -28.15
C THR A 125 -51.86 0.48 -29.09
N LEU A 126 -51.94 -0.24 -30.21
CA LEU A 126 -50.86 -0.29 -31.19
C LEU A 126 -50.60 1.10 -31.78
N ASN A 127 -49.33 1.49 -31.83
CA ASN A 127 -48.93 2.80 -32.33
C ASN A 127 -48.88 2.80 -33.88
N PRO A 128 -49.73 3.59 -34.58
CA PRO A 128 -49.67 3.67 -36.04
C PRO A 128 -48.43 4.40 -36.57
N ARG A 129 -47.65 5.08 -35.70
CA ARG A 129 -46.46 5.86 -36.06
C ARG A 129 -45.14 5.10 -35.92
N VAL A 130 -45.16 3.83 -35.47
CA VAL A 130 -43.94 3.05 -35.24
C VAL A 130 -43.16 2.80 -36.55
N ARG A 131 -41.85 3.09 -36.56
CA ARG A 131 -41.03 3.08 -37.78
C ARG A 131 -40.22 1.80 -37.95
N GLY A 132 -40.45 1.13 -39.09
CA GLY A 132 -39.65 -0.02 -39.54
C GLY A 132 -40.02 -1.36 -38.89
N LEU A 133 -41.17 -1.43 -38.23
CA LEU A 133 -41.83 -2.67 -37.83
C LEU A 133 -43.07 -2.86 -38.70
N LYS A 134 -43.37 -4.09 -39.14
CA LYS A 134 -44.67 -4.40 -39.77
C LYS A 134 -45.72 -4.56 -38.68
N THR A 135 -46.76 -3.73 -38.73
CA THR A 135 -47.89 -3.73 -37.78
C THR A 135 -49.02 -4.69 -38.21
N GLU A 136 -48.99 -5.17 -39.44
CA GLU A 136 -49.90 -6.18 -40.00
C GLU A 136 -49.81 -7.49 -39.20
N GLY A 137 -50.91 -7.86 -38.53
CA GLY A 137 -50.97 -9.07 -37.69
C GLY A 137 -50.57 -8.86 -36.22
N LEU A 138 -50.21 -7.64 -35.81
CA LEU A 138 -50.12 -7.27 -34.40
C LEU A 138 -51.51 -7.01 -33.82
N VAL A 139 -51.69 -7.30 -32.53
CA VAL A 139 -52.96 -7.09 -31.83
C VAL A 139 -53.17 -5.57 -31.64
N GLN A 140 -54.30 -5.03 -32.10
CA GLN A 140 -54.56 -3.58 -32.08
C GLN A 140 -54.68 -3.01 -30.67
N GLN A 141 -55.23 -3.78 -29.73
CA GLN A 141 -55.38 -3.39 -28.34
C GLN A 141 -55.21 -4.62 -27.44
N CYS A 142 -54.36 -4.51 -26.41
CA CYS A 142 -54.10 -5.59 -25.45
C CYS A 142 -53.99 -5.04 -24.02
N SER A 143 -54.52 -5.77 -23.05
CA SER A 143 -54.43 -5.39 -21.63
C SER A 143 -53.46 -6.32 -20.91
N LEU A 144 -52.36 -5.76 -20.37
CA LEU A 144 -51.25 -6.53 -19.79
C LEU A 144 -50.71 -5.83 -18.53
N SER A 145 -50.11 -6.62 -17.63
CA SER A 145 -49.36 -6.13 -16.46
C SER A 145 -47.87 -6.13 -16.78
N VAL A 146 -47.28 -4.94 -16.96
CA VAL A 146 -45.95 -4.80 -17.59
C VAL A 146 -45.07 -3.77 -16.88
N LYS A 147 -43.75 -3.86 -17.09
CA LYS A 147 -42.79 -2.81 -16.70
C LYS A 147 -42.67 -1.81 -17.85
N PHE A 148 -42.77 -0.51 -17.58
CA PHE A 148 -42.66 0.52 -18.62
C PHE A 148 -41.23 1.04 -18.74
N VAL A 149 -40.81 1.29 -19.98
CA VAL A 149 -39.71 2.19 -20.31
C VAL A 149 -40.28 3.56 -20.68
N GLU A 150 -39.64 4.60 -20.18
CA GLU A 150 -39.97 6.00 -20.45
C GLU A 150 -38.90 6.65 -21.34
N ASN A 151 -39.12 7.91 -21.74
CA ASN A 151 -38.21 8.64 -22.62
C ASN A 151 -37.92 7.93 -23.96
N VAL A 152 -38.86 7.09 -24.42
CA VAL A 152 -38.81 6.43 -25.72
C VAL A 152 -39.42 7.38 -26.75
N ALA A 153 -38.76 7.56 -27.89
CA ALA A 153 -39.30 8.38 -28.98
C ALA A 153 -40.62 7.80 -29.50
N LEU A 154 -41.61 8.66 -29.79
CA LEU A 154 -42.94 8.24 -30.25
C LEU A 154 -42.91 7.37 -31.52
N GLU A 155 -41.86 7.45 -32.34
CA GLU A 155 -41.69 6.62 -33.53
C GLU A 155 -40.97 5.28 -33.31
N ASP A 156 -40.34 5.09 -32.14
CA ASP A 156 -39.73 3.82 -31.72
C ASP A 156 -40.65 2.99 -30.79
N ALA A 157 -41.60 3.64 -30.11
CA ALA A 157 -42.58 2.97 -29.25
C ALA A 157 -43.61 2.19 -30.08
N VAL A 158 -43.78 0.89 -29.80
CA VAL A 158 -44.72 0.03 -30.55
C VAL A 158 -46.15 0.11 -30.03
N TYR A 159 -46.33 0.28 -28.72
CA TYR A 159 -47.63 0.37 -28.06
C TYR A 159 -47.70 1.58 -27.13
N LEU A 160 -48.86 2.23 -27.03
CA LEU A 160 -49.09 3.40 -26.18
C LEU A 160 -50.07 3.09 -25.04
N THR A 161 -49.86 3.68 -23.87
CA THR A 161 -50.80 3.67 -22.74
C THR A 161 -52.01 4.57 -23.03
N HIS A 162 -53.15 4.29 -22.38
CA HIS A 162 -54.41 5.01 -22.67
C HIS A 162 -54.31 6.52 -22.39
N ASP A 163 -53.56 6.92 -21.36
CA ASP A 163 -53.35 8.33 -20.99
C ASP A 163 -52.73 9.17 -22.12
N VAL A 164 -51.87 8.57 -22.95
CA VAL A 164 -51.26 9.20 -24.14
C VAL A 164 -52.15 9.03 -25.38
N ALA A 165 -53.10 8.09 -25.33
CA ALA A 165 -54.00 7.78 -26.43
C ALA A 165 -55.28 8.65 -26.43
N ASP A 166 -55.60 9.36 -25.34
CA ASP A 166 -56.73 10.30 -25.28
C ASP A 166 -56.35 11.74 -25.71
N ASP A 167 -55.06 12.11 -25.64
CA ASP A 167 -54.48 13.33 -26.27
C ASP A 167 -54.43 13.26 -27.82
N ARG A 168 -55.31 12.47 -28.43
CA ARG A 168 -55.48 12.31 -29.89
C ARG A 168 -56.07 13.55 -30.60
N LYS A 169 -55.97 14.73 -29.98
CA LYS A 169 -56.43 16.02 -30.49
C LYS A 169 -55.49 17.15 -30.05
N GLU A 170 -54.35 17.30 -30.74
CA GLU A 170 -54.03 18.54 -31.47
C GLU A 170 -52.71 18.43 -32.25
N ASP A 171 -52.69 19.04 -33.43
CA ASP A 171 -51.51 19.15 -34.28
C ASP A 171 -50.46 20.07 -33.64
N SER A 172 -49.40 19.48 -33.08
CA SER A 172 -48.16 20.23 -32.79
C SER A 172 -46.94 19.51 -33.33
N GLN A 173 -46.26 20.16 -34.29
CA GLN A 173 -45.05 19.66 -34.94
C GLN A 173 -43.81 19.87 -34.04
N SER A 174 -43.79 19.26 -32.85
CA SER A 174 -42.56 19.16 -32.05
C SER A 174 -41.93 17.77 -32.25
N SER A 175 -40.67 17.74 -32.70
CA SER A 175 -39.99 16.49 -33.08
C SER A 175 -39.42 15.69 -31.89
N ASN A 176 -39.76 16.07 -30.65
CA ASN A 176 -39.17 15.55 -29.42
C ASN A 176 -40.21 14.98 -28.43
N THR A 177 -41.40 14.58 -28.90
CA THR A 177 -42.39 13.91 -28.05
C THR A 177 -41.92 12.50 -27.67
N THR A 178 -41.49 12.33 -26.42
CA THR A 178 -41.21 11.01 -25.83
C THR A 178 -42.43 10.47 -25.09
N CYS A 179 -42.62 9.16 -25.09
CA CYS A 179 -43.72 8.49 -24.40
C CYS A 179 -43.25 7.33 -23.51
N LYS A 180 -44.21 6.75 -22.78
CA LYS A 180 -44.03 5.54 -21.96
C LYS A 180 -44.56 4.35 -22.75
N THR A 181 -43.80 3.25 -22.79
CA THR A 181 -44.22 2.03 -23.49
C THR A 181 -43.68 0.78 -22.81
N PHE A 182 -44.34 -0.36 -23.03
CA PHE A 182 -43.82 -1.67 -22.64
C PHE A 182 -43.06 -2.37 -23.79
N ALA A 183 -43.12 -1.82 -25.01
CA ALA A 183 -42.40 -2.39 -26.14
C ALA A 183 -41.90 -1.31 -27.10
N ALA A 184 -40.61 -1.37 -27.42
CA ALA A 184 -39.91 -0.39 -28.25
C ALA A 184 -38.97 -1.09 -29.25
N PHE A 185 -38.77 -0.49 -30.42
CA PHE A 185 -37.94 -1.06 -31.49
C PHE A 185 -37.22 0.03 -32.28
N THR A 186 -35.97 0.30 -31.89
CA THR A 186 -35.17 1.43 -32.39
C THR A 186 -34.02 0.98 -33.30
N LYS A 187 -33.41 1.94 -34.01
CA LYS A 187 -32.31 1.72 -34.94
C LYS A 187 -30.96 1.95 -34.25
N ILE A 188 -30.05 0.98 -34.38
CA ILE A 188 -28.69 1.04 -33.80
C ILE A 188 -27.69 0.75 -34.93
N GLY A 189 -26.95 1.78 -35.35
CA GLY A 189 -26.07 1.70 -36.52
C GLY A 189 -26.82 1.28 -37.80
N TYR A 190 -26.40 0.18 -38.42
CA TYR A 190 -27.07 -0.40 -39.59
C TYR A 190 -28.18 -1.40 -39.24
N GLY A 191 -28.29 -1.83 -37.98
CA GLY A 191 -29.27 -2.81 -37.50
C GLY A 191 -30.26 -2.23 -36.49
N ARG A 192 -30.81 -3.09 -35.63
CA ARG A 192 -31.90 -2.72 -34.72
C ARG A 192 -31.82 -3.40 -33.35
N MET A 193 -32.36 -2.70 -32.36
CA MET A 193 -32.54 -3.18 -31.00
C MET A 193 -34.01 -3.08 -30.61
N GLY A 194 -34.56 -4.17 -30.05
CA GLY A 194 -35.91 -4.26 -29.54
C GLY A 194 -35.96 -4.61 -28.06
N TYR A 195 -37.00 -4.14 -27.39
CA TYR A 195 -37.32 -4.47 -26.00
C TYR A 195 -38.82 -4.77 -25.88
N ILE A 196 -39.17 -5.85 -25.17
CA ILE A 196 -40.55 -6.28 -24.88
C ILE A 196 -40.63 -6.62 -23.39
N ALA A 197 -41.34 -5.81 -22.62
CA ALA A 197 -41.42 -5.86 -21.16
C ALA A 197 -42.51 -6.79 -20.61
N SER A 198 -42.68 -7.97 -21.21
CA SER A 198 -43.65 -8.97 -20.76
C SER A 198 -43.21 -10.38 -21.12
N ALA A 199 -43.56 -11.32 -20.24
CA ALA A 199 -43.45 -12.77 -20.46
C ALA A 199 -44.83 -13.46 -20.65
N SER A 200 -45.94 -12.71 -20.66
CA SER A 200 -47.28 -13.28 -20.89
C SER A 200 -47.39 -13.80 -22.32
N GLU A 201 -47.90 -15.02 -22.53
CA GLU A 201 -48.11 -15.58 -23.87
C GLU A 201 -49.21 -14.83 -24.66
N GLY A 202 -49.07 -14.76 -25.99
CA GLY A 202 -50.08 -14.19 -26.90
C GLY A 202 -49.58 -12.95 -27.67
N PRO A 203 -49.98 -11.70 -27.32
CA PRO A 203 -49.64 -10.50 -28.10
C PRO A 203 -48.13 -10.29 -28.29
N THR A 204 -47.36 -10.66 -27.28
CA THR A 204 -45.89 -10.60 -27.20
C THR A 204 -45.20 -11.54 -28.20
N THR A 205 -45.76 -12.72 -28.46
CA THR A 205 -45.22 -13.71 -29.41
C THR A 205 -45.27 -13.19 -30.84
N ASN A 206 -46.41 -12.63 -31.26
CA ASN A 206 -46.54 -11.99 -32.58
C ASN A 206 -45.60 -10.79 -32.71
N LEU A 207 -45.45 -10.01 -31.64
CA LEU A 207 -44.56 -8.86 -31.61
C LEU A 207 -43.07 -9.25 -31.72
N LEU A 208 -42.62 -10.27 -30.99
CA LEU A 208 -41.25 -10.78 -31.07
C LEU A 208 -40.94 -11.34 -32.46
N LEU A 209 -41.89 -12.04 -33.09
CA LEU A 209 -41.79 -12.50 -34.47
C LEU A 209 -41.67 -11.31 -35.46
N ALA A 210 -42.49 -10.27 -35.29
CA ALA A 210 -42.44 -9.07 -36.14
C ALA A 210 -41.09 -8.32 -36.00
N MET A 211 -40.53 -8.24 -34.79
CA MET A 211 -39.23 -7.61 -34.55
C MET A 211 -38.08 -8.43 -35.17
N CYS A 212 -38.11 -9.77 -35.07
CA CYS A 212 -37.06 -10.63 -35.63
C CYS A 212 -37.04 -10.65 -37.17
N PHE A 213 -38.20 -10.53 -37.82
CA PHE A 213 -38.37 -10.63 -39.28
C PHE A 213 -38.84 -9.32 -39.91
N TRP A 214 -38.37 -8.18 -39.40
CA TRP A 214 -38.72 -6.86 -39.91
C TRP A 214 -38.19 -6.64 -41.35
N PRO A 215 -38.80 -5.76 -42.17
CA PRO A 215 -38.57 -5.74 -43.63
C PRO A 215 -37.12 -5.52 -44.12
N GLY A 216 -36.24 -4.98 -43.28
CA GLY A 216 -34.82 -4.75 -43.59
C GLY A 216 -33.84 -5.75 -42.98
N SER A 217 -34.32 -6.81 -42.32
CA SER A 217 -33.48 -7.88 -41.77
C SER A 217 -32.75 -8.63 -42.90
N ARG A 218 -31.42 -8.54 -42.98
CA ARG A 218 -30.63 -9.12 -44.07
C ARG A 218 -30.44 -10.65 -43.94
N PRO A 219 -30.32 -11.41 -45.05
CA PRO A 219 -29.80 -12.78 -45.03
C PRO A 219 -28.27 -12.79 -44.81
N SER A 220 -27.71 -13.95 -44.43
CA SER A 220 -26.27 -14.13 -44.22
C SER A 220 -25.44 -13.95 -45.50
N ILE A 221 -24.32 -13.23 -45.40
CA ILE A 221 -23.32 -13.06 -46.47
C ILE A 221 -22.63 -14.40 -46.74
N ALA A 222 -22.30 -14.70 -48.00
CA ALA A 222 -21.56 -15.89 -48.39
C ALA A 222 -20.04 -15.71 -48.28
N GLU A 223 -19.28 -16.79 -48.18
CA GLU A 223 -17.81 -16.74 -48.21
C GLU A 223 -17.33 -16.17 -49.56
N GLY A 224 -16.64 -15.02 -49.55
CA GLY A 224 -16.01 -14.45 -50.75
C GLY A 224 -15.73 -12.94 -50.71
N ASP A 225 -16.59 -12.14 -50.08
CA ASP A 225 -16.51 -10.67 -50.20
C ASP A 225 -15.57 -10.03 -49.16
N GLY A 226 -14.27 -9.98 -49.49
CA GLY A 226 -13.26 -9.22 -48.75
C GLY A 226 -12.95 -7.84 -49.36
N ILE A 227 -12.58 -6.86 -48.53
CA ILE A 227 -12.07 -5.52 -48.92
C ILE A 227 -11.21 -4.98 -47.75
N PRO A 228 -10.06 -4.29 -47.94
CA PRO A 228 -8.95 -4.54 -48.87
C PRO A 228 -7.55 -4.59 -48.16
N GLU A 229 -6.52 -5.14 -48.82
CA GLU A 229 -5.12 -5.06 -48.36
C GLU A 229 -4.44 -3.71 -48.70
N VAL A 230 -3.71 -3.14 -47.73
CA VAL A 230 -2.76 -2.02 -47.90
C VAL A 230 -1.70 -2.11 -46.79
N ILE A 231 -0.37 -2.12 -46.98
CA ILE A 231 0.53 -2.43 -48.12
C ILE A 231 1.74 -3.19 -47.53
N HIS A 232 2.27 -4.20 -48.23
CA HIS A 232 3.62 -4.73 -48.01
C HIS A 232 4.43 -4.68 -49.33
N ALA A 233 5.54 -3.95 -49.34
CA ALA A 233 6.59 -4.04 -50.37
C ALA A 233 7.94 -3.64 -49.73
N GLY A 234 9.04 -4.32 -50.07
CA GLY A 234 10.33 -4.13 -49.41
C GLY A 234 11.57 -4.36 -50.29
N HIS A 235 12.72 -4.58 -49.64
CA HIS A 235 14.10 -4.72 -50.16
C HIS A 235 14.80 -3.36 -50.44
N SER A 236 16.13 -3.19 -50.29
CA SER A 236 17.23 -4.18 -50.32
C SER A 236 18.45 -3.85 -49.42
N ILE A 237 19.40 -4.79 -49.38
CA ILE A 237 20.63 -4.91 -48.57
C ILE A 237 21.79 -4.07 -49.13
N ALA A 238 22.60 -3.39 -48.28
CA ALA A 238 24.08 -3.33 -48.40
C ALA A 238 24.84 -2.54 -47.28
N ARG A 239 25.79 -3.24 -46.63
CA ARG A 239 27.12 -2.80 -46.14
C ARG A 239 27.31 -1.44 -45.42
N GLY A 240 27.42 -1.52 -44.08
CA GLY A 240 28.74 -1.61 -43.43
C GLY A 240 29.44 -0.33 -42.94
N VAL A 241 29.36 -0.07 -41.63
CA VAL A 241 30.39 0.63 -40.83
C VAL A 241 30.52 -0.05 -39.46
N THR A 242 31.73 -0.47 -39.09
CA THR A 242 32.15 -0.73 -37.69
C THR A 242 33.16 0.34 -37.31
N PRO A 243 33.06 0.98 -36.14
CA PRO A 243 33.75 0.47 -34.94
C PRO A 243 32.94 0.72 -33.63
N ARG A 244 33.31 0.24 -32.43
CA ARG A 244 34.44 -0.56 -31.93
C ARG A 244 33.96 -1.36 -30.71
N ALA A 245 34.52 -2.54 -30.46
CA ALA A 245 34.17 -3.33 -29.28
C ALA A 245 34.71 -2.72 -27.97
N SER A 246 33.93 -2.83 -26.88
CA SER A 246 34.48 -3.06 -25.54
C SER A 246 34.19 -4.51 -25.14
N THR A 247 35.05 -5.07 -24.29
CA THR A 247 35.32 -6.52 -24.23
C THR A 247 34.37 -7.32 -23.33
N ASN A 248 34.02 -8.51 -23.82
CA ASN A 248 33.40 -9.64 -23.11
C ASN A 248 33.65 -9.71 -21.59
N THR A 249 32.58 -9.86 -20.83
CA THR A 249 32.55 -10.76 -19.66
C THR A 249 31.94 -12.10 -20.08
N ALA A 250 32.41 -13.20 -19.49
CA ALA A 250 32.16 -14.55 -19.97
C ALA A 250 30.66 -14.94 -19.96
N ASP A 251 30.23 -15.61 -21.03
CA ASP A 251 28.84 -16.03 -21.24
C ASP A 251 28.45 -17.14 -20.25
N GLN A 252 27.58 -16.81 -19.28
CA GLN A 252 26.97 -17.82 -18.43
C GLN A 252 25.99 -18.65 -19.28
N PRO A 253 25.85 -19.96 -19.05
CA PRO A 253 24.89 -20.77 -19.80
C PRO A 253 23.47 -20.21 -19.63
N LYS A 254 22.82 -19.84 -20.74
CA LYS A 254 21.45 -19.30 -20.75
C LYS A 254 20.49 -20.28 -20.08
N ARG A 255 19.71 -19.79 -19.11
CA ARG A 255 18.72 -20.61 -18.39
C ARG A 255 17.72 -21.26 -19.33
N ASN A 256 17.35 -22.49 -19.02
CA ASN A 256 16.37 -23.30 -19.73
C ASN A 256 14.98 -23.11 -19.13
N ILE A 257 14.12 -22.34 -19.81
CA ILE A 257 12.79 -21.95 -19.33
C ILE A 257 11.71 -22.70 -20.12
N LEU A 258 10.77 -23.32 -19.40
CA LEU A 258 9.62 -24.00 -20.00
C LEU A 258 8.35 -23.16 -19.80
N ILE A 259 7.68 -22.75 -20.88
CA ILE A 259 6.34 -22.17 -20.84
C ILE A 259 5.32 -23.29 -21.09
N ILE A 260 4.30 -23.39 -20.24
CA ILE A 260 3.17 -24.30 -20.40
C ILE A 260 1.93 -23.49 -20.77
N SER A 261 1.52 -23.62 -22.04
CA SER A 261 0.45 -22.86 -22.71
C SER A 261 -0.66 -23.80 -23.23
N LEU A 262 -1.36 -24.49 -22.33
CA LEU A 262 -2.41 -25.46 -22.69
C LEU A 262 -3.66 -24.81 -23.30
N GLU A 263 -3.89 -23.52 -23.04
CA GLU A 263 -5.00 -22.71 -23.57
C GLU A 263 -4.48 -21.42 -24.22
N LYS A 264 -3.45 -21.57 -25.06
CA LYS A 264 -2.81 -20.45 -25.77
C LYS A 264 -3.83 -19.61 -26.56
N ASP A 265 -3.85 -18.32 -26.27
CA ASP A 265 -4.61 -17.30 -26.99
C ASP A 265 -3.64 -16.34 -27.72
N GLY A 266 -3.98 -15.97 -28.96
CA GLY A 266 -3.16 -15.07 -29.78
C GLY A 266 -3.12 -13.64 -29.24
N VAL A 267 -4.25 -13.16 -28.71
CA VAL A 267 -4.35 -11.80 -28.15
C VAL A 267 -3.54 -11.68 -26.86
N ALA A 268 -3.50 -12.73 -26.04
CA ALA A 268 -2.63 -12.78 -24.86
C ALA A 268 -1.13 -12.77 -25.25
N ASP A 269 -0.74 -13.48 -26.31
CA ASP A 269 0.64 -13.46 -26.85
C ASP A 269 1.05 -12.05 -27.33
N GLU A 270 0.12 -11.28 -27.92
CA GLU A 270 0.32 -9.88 -28.34
C GLU A 270 0.48 -8.95 -27.12
N ILE A 271 -0.44 -9.02 -26.14
CA ILE A 271 -0.34 -8.27 -24.88
C ILE A 271 0.99 -8.55 -24.18
N HIS A 272 1.45 -9.80 -24.16
CA HIS A 272 2.70 -10.21 -23.54
C HIS A 272 3.90 -10.26 -24.51
N ALA A 273 3.84 -9.62 -25.68
CA ALA A 273 4.90 -9.70 -26.70
C ALA A 273 6.28 -9.26 -26.16
N GLN A 274 6.32 -8.17 -25.38
CA GLN A 274 7.54 -7.65 -24.74
C GLN A 274 8.17 -8.69 -23.78
N PHE A 275 7.36 -9.43 -23.01
CA PHE A 275 7.82 -10.54 -22.17
C PHE A 275 8.45 -11.65 -23.01
N HIS A 276 7.77 -12.09 -24.08
CA HIS A 276 8.26 -13.16 -24.93
C HIS A 276 9.55 -12.79 -25.68
N GLN A 277 9.70 -11.53 -26.10
CA GLN A 277 10.92 -10.98 -26.69
C GLN A 277 12.08 -10.99 -25.68
N ALA A 278 11.90 -10.37 -24.51
CA ALA A 278 12.94 -10.27 -23.48
C ALA A 278 13.38 -11.63 -22.95
N LEU A 279 12.43 -12.57 -22.78
CA LEU A 279 12.72 -13.94 -22.36
C LEU A 279 13.54 -14.69 -23.43
N ARG A 280 13.13 -14.65 -24.71
CA ARG A 280 13.86 -15.34 -25.80
C ARG A 280 15.24 -14.72 -26.08
N LYS A 281 15.44 -13.43 -25.80
CA LYS A 281 16.75 -12.76 -25.85
C LYS A 281 17.72 -13.35 -24.81
N ASN A 282 17.25 -13.53 -23.57
CA ASN A 282 18.10 -13.82 -22.40
C ASN A 282 18.10 -15.29 -21.93
N ALA A 283 17.16 -16.11 -22.39
CA ALA A 283 17.00 -17.50 -21.97
C ALA A 283 16.77 -18.45 -23.15
N THR A 284 17.03 -19.73 -22.93
CA THR A 284 16.63 -20.83 -23.84
C THR A 284 15.18 -21.18 -23.53
N VAL A 285 14.24 -20.87 -24.43
CA VAL A 285 12.80 -21.02 -24.17
C VAL A 285 12.24 -22.23 -24.93
N THR A 286 11.54 -23.11 -24.22
CA THR A 286 10.65 -24.13 -24.79
C THR A 286 9.21 -23.78 -24.43
N GLU A 287 8.29 -23.77 -25.38
CA GLU A 287 6.85 -23.65 -25.12
C GLU A 287 6.14 -24.98 -25.43
N VAL A 288 5.16 -25.38 -24.61
CA VAL A 288 4.38 -26.61 -24.81
C VAL A 288 2.88 -26.37 -24.59
N GLN A 289 2.07 -26.79 -25.56
CA GLN A 289 0.61 -26.64 -25.54
C GLN A 289 -0.14 -27.94 -25.22
N GLN A 290 0.59 -29.00 -24.84
CA GLN A 290 0.03 -30.34 -24.66
C GLN A 290 0.48 -30.94 -23.32
N PRO A 291 -0.43 -31.47 -22.47
CA PRO A 291 -0.07 -31.98 -21.14
C PRO A 291 0.96 -33.12 -21.18
N ARG A 292 0.92 -33.95 -22.23
CA ARG A 292 1.91 -35.02 -22.46
C ARG A 292 3.31 -34.48 -22.75
N ALA A 293 3.41 -33.40 -23.52
CA ALA A 293 4.68 -32.75 -23.83
C ALA A 293 5.28 -32.06 -22.58
N ALA A 294 4.44 -31.41 -21.76
CA ALA A 294 4.86 -30.86 -20.47
C ALA A 294 5.38 -31.93 -19.51
N LEU A 295 4.70 -33.07 -19.39
CA LEU A 295 5.17 -34.22 -18.59
C LEU A 295 6.49 -34.81 -19.09
N ALA A 296 6.69 -34.87 -20.41
CA ALA A 296 7.96 -35.30 -21.00
C ALA A 296 9.10 -34.33 -20.68
N LYS A 297 8.89 -33.02 -20.83
CA LYS A 297 9.88 -31.97 -20.50
C LYS A 297 10.22 -31.93 -19.00
N LEU A 298 9.24 -32.13 -18.12
CA LEU A 298 9.46 -32.28 -16.67
C LEU A 298 10.31 -33.51 -16.30
N SER A 299 10.32 -34.53 -17.16
CA SER A 299 11.04 -35.79 -16.96
C SER A 299 12.39 -35.82 -17.69
N ALA A 300 12.71 -34.79 -18.49
CA ALA A 300 13.93 -34.72 -19.28
C ALA A 300 15.16 -34.38 -18.42
N THR A 301 16.35 -34.65 -18.96
CA THR A 301 17.64 -34.25 -18.38
C THR A 301 18.45 -33.50 -19.44
N PRO A 302 18.92 -32.26 -19.19
CA PRO A 302 18.65 -31.45 -18.01
C PRO A 302 17.16 -31.08 -17.88
N ARG A 303 16.72 -30.81 -16.65
CA ARG A 303 15.38 -30.29 -16.37
C ARG A 303 15.31 -28.79 -16.72
N PRO A 304 14.11 -28.20 -16.85
CA PRO A 304 13.96 -26.73 -16.85
C PRO A 304 14.46 -26.12 -15.54
N ASP A 305 15.10 -24.96 -15.62
CA ASP A 305 15.55 -24.17 -14.46
C ASP A 305 14.36 -23.46 -13.79
N ALA A 306 13.41 -22.99 -14.60
CA ALA A 306 12.12 -22.50 -14.14
C ALA A 306 11.01 -22.80 -15.17
N ILE A 307 9.77 -22.75 -14.71
CA ILE A 307 8.57 -23.04 -15.50
C ILE A 307 7.57 -21.89 -15.36
N VAL A 308 7.10 -21.35 -16.48
CA VAL A 308 6.03 -20.34 -16.52
C VAL A 308 4.72 -21.05 -16.89
N LEU A 309 3.68 -20.82 -16.11
CA LEU A 309 2.31 -21.22 -16.42
C LEU A 309 1.64 -19.98 -17.03
N SER A 310 1.41 -19.99 -18.34
CA SER A 310 0.84 -18.84 -19.04
C SER A 310 -0.67 -18.76 -18.90
N ASP A 311 -1.36 -19.89 -18.70
CA ASP A 311 -2.82 -19.99 -18.67
C ASP A 311 -3.32 -20.86 -17.49
N PRO A 312 -4.59 -20.71 -17.07
CA PRO A 312 -5.11 -21.32 -15.86
C PRO A 312 -5.54 -22.78 -16.03
N ALA A 313 -5.34 -23.43 -17.18
CA ALA A 313 -5.85 -24.77 -17.44
C ALA A 313 -5.42 -25.80 -16.38
N LEU A 314 -4.22 -25.60 -15.79
CA LEU A 314 -3.66 -26.42 -14.72
C LEU A 314 -4.44 -26.38 -13.40
N ALA A 315 -5.28 -25.38 -13.18
CA ALA A 315 -6.16 -25.28 -12.03
C ALA A 315 -7.36 -26.25 -12.11
N ARG A 316 -7.67 -26.77 -13.30
CA ARG A 316 -8.79 -27.71 -13.51
C ARG A 316 -8.42 -29.15 -13.15
N PRO A 317 -9.36 -29.94 -12.55
CA PRO A 317 -9.10 -31.31 -12.12
C PRO A 317 -8.58 -32.26 -13.22
N THR A 318 -8.91 -32.00 -14.48
CA THR A 318 -8.44 -32.75 -15.67
C THR A 318 -6.91 -32.81 -15.76
N HIS A 319 -6.20 -31.78 -15.26
CA HIS A 319 -4.74 -31.69 -15.33
C HIS A 319 -4.04 -32.04 -14.01
N ASN A 320 -4.77 -32.59 -13.01
CA ASN A 320 -4.24 -32.96 -11.69
C ASN A 320 -2.94 -33.79 -11.71
N LYS A 321 -2.75 -34.67 -12.70
CA LYS A 321 -1.52 -35.46 -12.87
C LYS A 321 -0.31 -34.58 -13.19
N LEU A 322 -0.48 -33.56 -14.04
CA LEU A 322 0.57 -32.61 -14.40
C LEU A 322 0.81 -31.60 -13.27
N LEU A 323 -0.26 -31.06 -12.66
CA LEU A 323 -0.13 -30.19 -11.48
C LEU A 323 0.62 -30.88 -10.34
N THR A 324 0.32 -32.14 -10.04
CA THR A 324 1.03 -32.90 -8.99
C THR A 324 2.51 -33.09 -9.32
N ARG A 325 2.89 -33.19 -10.60
CA ARG A 325 4.30 -33.26 -11.02
C ARG A 325 4.99 -31.89 -10.98
N LEU A 326 4.29 -30.80 -11.27
CA LEU A 326 4.79 -29.43 -11.10
C LEU A 326 5.05 -29.09 -9.62
N VAL A 327 4.12 -29.45 -8.72
CA VAL A 327 4.30 -29.31 -7.26
C VAL A 327 5.51 -30.13 -6.78
N ALA A 328 5.70 -31.36 -7.28
CA ALA A 328 6.86 -32.19 -6.95
C ALA A 328 8.17 -31.60 -7.48
N TYR A 329 8.17 -31.04 -8.69
CA TYR A 329 9.31 -30.33 -9.28
C TYR A 329 9.71 -29.11 -8.41
N ALA A 330 8.76 -28.26 -8.04
CA ALA A 330 9.02 -27.12 -7.16
C ALA A 330 9.57 -27.56 -5.80
N ARG A 331 8.92 -28.54 -5.15
CA ARG A 331 9.39 -29.10 -3.86
C ARG A 331 10.81 -29.67 -3.92
N SER A 332 11.25 -30.16 -5.08
CA SER A 332 12.60 -30.69 -5.30
C SER A 332 13.69 -29.63 -5.51
N GLY A 333 13.33 -28.36 -5.78
CA GLY A 333 14.28 -27.26 -5.98
C GLY A 333 13.98 -26.34 -7.17
N GLY A 334 13.02 -26.67 -8.02
CA GLY A 334 12.66 -25.85 -9.19
C GLY A 334 11.78 -24.64 -8.85
N THR A 335 11.68 -23.69 -9.78
CA THR A 335 10.76 -22.54 -9.65
C THR A 335 9.60 -22.65 -10.63
N VAL A 336 8.38 -22.43 -10.16
CA VAL A 336 7.19 -22.30 -11.01
C VAL A 336 6.59 -20.90 -10.83
N VAL A 337 6.26 -20.22 -11.93
CA VAL A 337 5.67 -18.89 -11.92
C VAL A 337 4.35 -18.92 -12.67
N ALA A 338 3.26 -18.54 -12.01
CA ALA A 338 1.96 -18.36 -12.64
C ALA A 338 1.77 -16.88 -12.98
N GLY A 339 1.47 -16.56 -14.23
CA GLY A 339 1.31 -15.18 -14.68
C GLY A 339 0.87 -15.12 -16.13
N LEU A 340 1.03 -13.97 -16.78
CA LEU A 340 0.46 -13.74 -18.11
C LEU A 340 -1.07 -13.93 -18.04
N GLN A 341 -1.69 -14.57 -19.03
CA GLN A 341 -3.11 -14.93 -19.06
C GLN A 341 -3.61 -15.63 -17.77
N PHE A 342 -2.79 -16.43 -17.08
CA PHE A 342 -3.14 -17.07 -15.80
C PHE A 342 -3.62 -16.03 -14.77
N GLY A 343 -2.94 -14.87 -14.70
CA GLY A 343 -3.18 -13.85 -13.69
C GLY A 343 -4.62 -13.36 -13.67
N TYR A 344 -5.24 -13.22 -14.84
CA TYR A 344 -6.56 -12.60 -15.00
C TYR A 344 -7.66 -13.52 -15.54
N THR A 345 -7.36 -14.78 -15.90
CA THR A 345 -8.35 -15.73 -16.42
C THR A 345 -8.63 -16.94 -15.53
N ILE A 346 -7.92 -17.11 -14.40
CA ILE A 346 -8.22 -18.18 -13.45
C ILE A 346 -9.60 -18.02 -12.82
N GLU A 347 -10.44 -19.06 -12.93
CA GLU A 347 -11.78 -19.09 -12.34
C GLU A 347 -11.72 -18.90 -10.81
N TYR A 348 -12.61 -18.05 -10.28
CA TYR A 348 -12.62 -17.67 -8.86
C TYR A 348 -12.70 -18.86 -7.90
N ALA A 349 -13.51 -19.87 -8.23
CA ALA A 349 -13.65 -21.10 -7.44
C ALA A 349 -12.37 -21.96 -7.44
N GLN A 350 -11.47 -21.78 -8.40
CA GLN A 350 -10.27 -22.59 -8.59
C GLN A 350 -9.02 -21.98 -7.92
N VAL A 351 -8.99 -20.67 -7.67
CA VAL A 351 -7.82 -19.95 -7.10
C VAL A 351 -7.32 -20.60 -5.80
N ARG A 352 -8.19 -20.68 -4.78
CA ARG A 352 -7.83 -21.26 -3.47
C ARG A 352 -7.54 -22.77 -3.54
N PRO A 353 -8.36 -23.62 -4.20
CA PRO A 353 -8.02 -25.03 -4.40
C PRO A 353 -6.68 -25.25 -5.12
N PHE A 354 -6.37 -24.45 -6.15
CA PHE A 354 -5.09 -24.51 -6.85
C PHE A 354 -3.93 -24.20 -5.90
N PHE A 355 -3.95 -23.05 -5.23
CA PHE A 355 -2.86 -22.63 -4.35
C PHE A 355 -2.68 -23.54 -3.12
N ALA A 356 -3.77 -24.09 -2.58
CA ALA A 356 -3.72 -25.09 -1.52
C ALA A 356 -2.91 -26.35 -1.88
N ARG A 357 -2.84 -26.75 -3.18
CA ARG A 357 -2.00 -27.89 -3.62
C ARG A 357 -0.51 -27.67 -3.39
N TRP A 358 -0.07 -26.43 -3.41
CA TRP A 358 1.33 -26.06 -3.20
C TRP A 358 1.66 -25.98 -1.70
N GLY A 359 0.66 -25.70 -0.86
CA GLY A 359 0.80 -25.54 0.59
C GLY A 359 0.86 -24.08 1.05
N VAL A 360 0.39 -23.14 0.22
CA VAL A 360 0.32 -21.71 0.54
C VAL A 360 -1.13 -21.29 0.82
N PRO A 361 -1.38 -20.33 1.74
CA PRO A 361 -2.73 -19.89 2.12
C PRO A 361 -3.40 -18.92 1.13
N TRP A 362 -2.80 -18.72 -0.05
CA TRP A 362 -3.20 -17.72 -1.04
C TRP A 362 -4.63 -17.95 -1.53
N ASP A 363 -5.41 -16.87 -1.58
CA ASP A 363 -6.82 -16.85 -1.95
C ASP A 363 -7.10 -15.62 -2.84
N ARG A 364 -8.22 -15.60 -3.56
CA ARG A 364 -8.54 -14.52 -4.50
C ARG A 364 -8.84 -13.22 -3.76
N GLY A 365 -8.03 -12.18 -4.01
CA GLY A 365 -8.27 -10.82 -3.57
C GLY A 365 -9.14 -10.02 -4.54
N SER A 366 -8.96 -8.71 -4.48
CA SER A 366 -9.63 -7.70 -5.31
C SER A 366 -9.06 -7.63 -6.72
N PHE A 367 -9.85 -7.14 -7.67
CA PHE A 367 -9.45 -6.91 -9.05
C PHE A 367 -9.53 -5.40 -9.33
N LEU A 368 -8.39 -4.71 -9.30
CA LEU A 368 -8.32 -3.24 -9.28
C LEU A 368 -7.09 -2.76 -10.05
N ARG A 369 -7.11 -1.51 -10.57
CA ARG A 369 -5.87 -0.79 -10.91
C ARG A 369 -5.36 -0.08 -9.67
N THR A 370 -4.14 -0.41 -9.24
CA THR A 370 -3.52 0.17 -8.05
C THR A 370 -2.05 0.51 -8.26
N THR A 371 -1.60 1.60 -7.66
CA THR A 371 -0.18 1.84 -7.40
C THR A 371 0.27 1.02 -6.21
N THR A 372 1.35 0.26 -6.32
CA THR A 372 1.98 -0.50 -5.22
C THR A 372 3.49 -0.33 -5.26
N ALA A 373 4.14 -0.38 -4.09
CA ALA A 373 5.60 -0.29 -3.98
C ALA A 373 6.21 -1.65 -3.60
N LEU A 374 7.51 -1.83 -3.83
CA LEU A 374 8.22 -3.02 -3.34
C LEU A 374 8.03 -3.17 -1.83
N ASN A 375 7.79 -4.42 -1.40
CA ASN A 375 7.46 -4.77 -0.03
C ASN A 375 8.45 -4.12 0.97
N PRO A 376 8.01 -3.20 1.86
CA PRO A 376 8.89 -2.45 2.75
C PRO A 376 9.77 -3.33 3.65
N ALA A 377 9.32 -4.55 3.99
CA ALA A 377 10.09 -5.53 4.76
C ALA A 377 11.16 -6.30 3.95
N GLY A 378 11.37 -5.93 2.69
CA GLY A 378 12.25 -6.64 1.74
C GLY A 378 11.46 -7.51 0.76
N VAL A 379 12.03 -7.77 -0.42
CA VAL A 379 11.42 -8.68 -1.40
C VAL A 379 11.70 -10.14 -1.02
N PRO A 380 10.79 -11.10 -1.32
CA PRO A 380 11.01 -12.51 -0.97
C PRO A 380 12.26 -13.09 -1.65
N ALA A 381 13.19 -13.64 -0.86
CA ALA A 381 14.41 -14.25 -1.39
C ALA A 381 14.09 -15.45 -2.33
N PRO A 382 14.78 -15.59 -3.48
CA PRO A 382 16.05 -14.97 -3.83
C PRO A 382 15.91 -13.81 -4.84
N LEU A 383 14.73 -13.17 -4.92
CA LEU A 383 14.52 -12.01 -5.80
C LEU A 383 15.46 -10.87 -5.40
N ALA A 384 16.12 -10.24 -6.37
CA ALA A 384 16.93 -9.05 -6.13
C ALA A 384 16.08 -7.78 -6.24
N GLU A 385 16.01 -6.99 -5.18
CA GLU A 385 15.31 -5.69 -5.20
C GLU A 385 15.81 -4.77 -6.32
N GLY A 386 17.13 -4.65 -6.50
CA GLY A 386 17.73 -3.89 -7.58
C GLY A 386 17.46 -4.43 -8.99
N ALA A 387 16.73 -5.54 -9.13
CA ALA A 387 16.25 -6.09 -10.40
C ALA A 387 14.75 -5.82 -10.64
N LEU A 388 14.07 -5.01 -9.81
CA LEU A 388 12.65 -4.68 -9.90
C LEU A 388 12.41 -3.17 -9.90
N LEU A 389 11.26 -2.71 -10.40
CA LEU A 389 10.87 -1.31 -10.28
C LEU A 389 10.45 -1.01 -8.83
N PRO A 390 10.80 0.15 -8.24
CA PRO A 390 10.49 0.45 -6.85
C PRO A 390 9.00 0.61 -6.57
N ALA A 391 8.22 0.97 -7.59
CA ALA A 391 6.77 1.00 -7.59
C ALA A 391 6.21 0.65 -8.99
N VAL A 392 4.98 0.15 -9.03
CA VAL A 392 4.25 -0.21 -10.25
C VAL A 392 2.79 0.27 -10.14
N SER A 393 2.24 0.81 -11.23
CA SER A 393 0.79 0.92 -11.43
C SER A 393 0.35 -0.30 -12.21
N ALA A 394 -0.48 -1.16 -11.60
CA ALA A 394 -0.93 -2.37 -12.25
C ALA A 394 -2.44 -2.59 -12.13
N LYS A 395 -3.10 -2.96 -13.23
CA LYS A 395 -4.44 -3.53 -13.18
C LYS A 395 -4.31 -5.03 -12.98
N ALA A 396 -4.53 -5.49 -11.76
CA ALA A 396 -4.20 -6.84 -11.37
C ALA A 396 -5.31 -7.53 -10.58
N GLN A 397 -5.38 -8.85 -10.73
CA GLN A 397 -6.06 -9.73 -9.78
C GLN A 397 -5.13 -9.95 -8.58
N HIS A 398 -5.43 -9.29 -7.47
CA HIS A 398 -4.65 -9.40 -6.24
C HIS A 398 -4.88 -10.77 -5.56
N VAL A 399 -3.91 -11.15 -4.71
CA VAL A 399 -3.97 -12.27 -3.79
C VAL A 399 -4.19 -11.75 -2.38
N LYS A 400 -5.18 -12.30 -1.67
CA LYS A 400 -5.39 -12.10 -0.24
C LYS A 400 -4.89 -13.31 0.56
N ASN A 401 -4.81 -13.16 1.88
CA ASN A 401 -4.28 -14.16 2.82
C ASN A 401 -2.81 -14.54 2.54
N ALA A 402 -2.09 -13.83 1.68
CA ALA A 402 -0.66 -13.99 1.52
C ALA A 402 0.06 -13.44 2.77
N PRO A 403 0.92 -14.24 3.43
CA PRO A 403 1.82 -13.70 4.44
C PRO A 403 2.61 -12.52 3.89
N ARG A 404 2.88 -11.50 4.71
CA ARG A 404 3.65 -10.32 4.29
C ARG A 404 5.01 -10.69 3.69
N ALA A 405 5.66 -11.74 4.22
CA ALA A 405 6.92 -12.29 3.69
C ALA A 405 6.80 -12.98 2.31
N HIS A 406 5.59 -13.19 1.79
CA HIS A 406 5.35 -13.69 0.43
C HIS A 406 5.04 -12.57 -0.57
N ALA A 407 4.68 -11.36 -0.14
CA ALA A 407 4.32 -10.28 -1.04
C ALA A 407 5.57 -9.64 -1.67
N VAL A 408 5.56 -9.43 -2.99
CA VAL A 408 6.63 -8.71 -3.70
C VAL A 408 6.32 -7.21 -3.74
N TYR A 409 5.08 -6.87 -4.09
CA TYR A 409 4.56 -5.51 -4.08
C TYR A 409 3.42 -5.37 -3.08
N LEU A 410 3.37 -4.26 -2.34
CA LEU A 410 2.35 -3.97 -1.33
C LEU A 410 1.85 -2.52 -1.44
N PRO A 411 0.60 -2.24 -1.02
CA PRO A 411 0.13 -0.87 -0.86
C PRO A 411 0.92 -0.08 0.20
N THR A 412 1.17 1.19 -0.08
CA THR A 412 1.78 2.19 0.83
C THR A 412 0.79 3.33 1.12
N ALA A 413 1.18 4.31 1.95
CA ALA A 413 0.40 5.54 2.13
C ALA A 413 0.25 6.38 0.84
N ALA A 414 1.12 6.18 -0.17
CA ALA A 414 0.99 6.78 -1.50
C ALA A 414 0.04 6.00 -2.42
N SER A 415 -0.18 4.72 -2.15
CA SER A 415 -0.95 3.83 -3.01
C SER A 415 -2.41 4.25 -3.13
N ARG A 416 -2.90 4.33 -4.36
CA ARG A 416 -4.27 4.69 -4.70
C ARG A 416 -4.89 3.63 -5.60
N ILE A 417 -6.22 3.54 -5.54
CA ILE A 417 -7.03 2.93 -6.59
C ILE A 417 -7.15 3.99 -7.69
N GLU A 418 -6.49 3.76 -8.82
CA GLU A 418 -6.40 4.75 -9.91
C GLU A 418 -7.59 4.68 -10.87
N THR A 419 -8.29 3.54 -10.89
CA THR A 419 -9.48 3.35 -11.72
C THR A 419 -10.46 2.46 -10.97
N PRO A 420 -11.73 2.87 -10.79
CA PRO A 420 -12.74 1.99 -10.24
C PRO A 420 -12.98 0.83 -11.21
N ALA A 421 -12.92 -0.40 -10.72
CA ALA A 421 -13.28 -1.57 -11.53
C ALA A 421 -14.79 -1.57 -11.85
N PRO A 422 -15.25 -2.26 -12.91
CA PRO A 422 -16.66 -2.24 -13.34
C PRO A 422 -17.65 -2.87 -12.34
N ALA A 423 -17.17 -3.47 -11.26
CA ALA A 423 -17.97 -3.92 -10.13
C ALA A 423 -17.65 -3.07 -8.90
N HIS A 424 -18.65 -2.34 -8.40
CA HIS A 424 -18.48 -1.34 -7.35
C HIS A 424 -18.02 -1.94 -6.01
N ALA A 425 -17.05 -1.27 -5.37
CA ALA A 425 -16.79 -1.35 -3.93
C ALA A 425 -15.98 -0.14 -3.43
N HIS A 426 -15.07 0.39 -4.26
CA HIS A 426 -14.12 1.41 -3.86
C HIS A 426 -14.05 2.54 -4.90
N ALA A 427 -14.35 3.76 -4.44
CA ALA A 427 -14.07 4.98 -5.19
C ALA A 427 -12.54 5.18 -5.34
N PRO A 428 -12.09 6.02 -6.29
CA PRO A 428 -10.70 6.49 -6.33
C PRO A 428 -10.29 7.01 -4.95
N GLY A 429 -9.27 6.41 -4.35
CA GLY A 429 -9.00 6.58 -2.92
C GLY A 429 -7.84 5.74 -2.40
N PRO A 430 -7.50 5.89 -1.11
CA PRO A 430 -6.43 5.14 -0.47
C PRO A 430 -6.79 3.66 -0.27
N LEU A 431 -5.80 2.79 -0.39
CA LEU A 431 -5.94 1.36 -0.12
C LEU A 431 -5.87 1.11 1.39
N THR A 432 -7.03 0.96 2.03
CA THR A 432 -7.17 0.81 3.48
C THR A 432 -7.75 -0.55 3.87
N GLY A 433 -7.71 -0.89 5.16
CA GLY A 433 -8.34 -2.09 5.72
C GLY A 433 -7.84 -3.39 5.07
N ALA A 434 -8.78 -4.20 4.58
CA ALA A 434 -8.48 -5.48 3.92
C ALA A 434 -7.62 -5.31 2.65
N LEU A 435 -7.85 -4.25 1.85
CA LEU A 435 -7.11 -4.02 0.60
C LEU A 435 -5.61 -3.78 0.84
N ALA A 436 -5.27 -3.16 1.98
CA ALA A 436 -3.89 -2.92 2.39
C ALA A 436 -3.12 -4.22 2.70
N GLN A 437 -3.81 -5.37 2.79
CA GLN A 437 -3.23 -6.70 3.03
C GLN A 437 -3.16 -7.55 1.75
N GLU A 438 -3.67 -7.07 0.63
CA GLU A 438 -3.65 -7.79 -0.65
C GLU A 438 -2.45 -7.38 -1.52
N SER A 439 -2.02 -8.28 -2.40
CA SER A 439 -0.84 -8.05 -3.26
C SER A 439 -1.09 -8.51 -4.69
N ALA A 440 -0.73 -7.67 -5.66
CA ALA A 440 -0.77 -7.98 -7.10
C ALA A 440 0.25 -9.07 -7.51
N ALA A 441 1.31 -9.28 -6.72
CA ALA A 441 2.35 -10.26 -7.02
C ALA A 441 3.00 -10.84 -5.77
N VAL A 442 3.05 -12.17 -5.69
CA VAL A 442 3.49 -12.93 -4.52
C VAL A 442 4.50 -14.01 -4.93
N PHE A 443 5.46 -14.31 -4.05
CA PHE A 443 6.51 -15.31 -4.24
C PHE A 443 6.75 -16.05 -2.92
N ALA A 444 6.64 -17.38 -2.94
CA ALA A 444 6.75 -18.23 -1.76
C ALA A 444 7.72 -19.39 -1.97
N ARG A 445 8.42 -19.76 -0.91
CA ARG A 445 9.22 -20.98 -0.88
C ARG A 445 8.31 -22.20 -0.73
N VAL A 446 8.46 -23.17 -1.61
CA VAL A 446 7.69 -24.43 -1.62
C VAL A 446 8.67 -25.60 -1.61
N GLY A 447 8.93 -26.16 -0.43
CA GLY A 447 9.99 -27.16 -0.23
C GLY A 447 11.38 -26.56 -0.45
N LYS A 448 12.17 -27.13 -1.37
CA LYS A 448 13.48 -26.59 -1.73
C LYS A 448 13.44 -25.48 -2.80
N GLY A 449 12.37 -25.40 -3.58
CA GLY A 449 12.18 -24.42 -4.65
C GLY A 449 11.07 -23.41 -4.35
N TYR A 450 10.43 -22.88 -5.38
CA TYR A 450 9.58 -21.69 -5.27
C TYR A 450 8.32 -21.73 -6.14
N LEU A 451 7.29 -21.01 -5.69
CA LEU A 451 6.09 -20.65 -6.44
C LEU A 451 5.95 -19.13 -6.50
N GLY A 452 5.80 -18.58 -7.71
CA GLY A 452 5.42 -17.18 -7.94
C GLY A 452 4.02 -17.06 -8.53
N TYR A 453 3.37 -15.93 -8.26
CA TYR A 453 2.17 -15.48 -8.95
C TYR A 453 2.25 -13.98 -9.26
N VAL A 454 1.84 -13.59 -10.46
CA VAL A 454 1.70 -12.19 -10.91
C VAL A 454 0.32 -12.03 -11.57
N GLY A 455 -0.51 -11.15 -11.01
CA GLY A 455 -1.92 -11.00 -11.39
C GLY A 455 -2.24 -9.93 -12.44
N ASP A 456 -1.22 -9.27 -13.01
CA ASP A 456 -1.34 -8.20 -14.01
C ASP A 456 -2.04 -8.66 -15.30
N VAL A 457 -2.93 -7.81 -15.81
CA VAL A 457 -3.77 -7.97 -17.01
C VAL A 457 -3.15 -7.37 -18.28
N ASN A 458 -2.34 -6.31 -18.20
CA ASN A 458 -1.89 -5.50 -19.34
C ASN A 458 -0.37 -5.54 -19.59
N ALA A 459 0.32 -6.52 -18.99
CA ALA A 459 1.76 -6.76 -19.19
C ALA A 459 2.64 -5.52 -18.92
N GLU A 460 2.34 -4.78 -17.86
CA GLU A 460 3.10 -3.59 -17.50
C GLU A 460 4.57 -3.94 -17.25
N GLN A 461 5.48 -3.03 -17.63
CA GLN A 461 6.91 -3.33 -17.70
C GLN A 461 7.48 -3.89 -16.38
N GLY A 462 7.01 -3.38 -15.24
CA GLY A 462 7.39 -3.87 -13.91
C GLY A 462 6.95 -5.31 -13.61
N SER A 463 5.76 -5.71 -14.05
CA SER A 463 5.23 -7.07 -13.93
C SER A 463 5.99 -8.04 -14.82
N THR A 464 6.21 -7.66 -16.08
CA THR A 464 7.02 -8.42 -17.04
C THR A 464 8.44 -8.67 -16.49
N ARG A 465 9.05 -7.63 -15.93
CA ARG A 465 10.38 -7.70 -15.29
C ARG A 465 10.41 -8.59 -14.05
N LEU A 466 9.33 -8.57 -13.26
CA LEU A 466 9.18 -9.48 -12.12
C LEU A 466 9.07 -10.95 -12.55
N ILE A 467 8.31 -11.29 -13.59
CA ILE A 467 8.21 -12.68 -14.07
C ILE A 467 9.59 -13.20 -14.53
N LEU A 468 10.39 -12.35 -15.20
CA LEU A 468 11.77 -12.67 -15.60
C LEU A 468 12.68 -12.90 -14.38
N GLU A 469 12.63 -12.03 -13.38
CA GLU A 469 13.41 -12.16 -12.13
C GLU A 469 12.97 -13.36 -11.27
N MET A 470 11.67 -13.69 -11.22
CA MET A 470 11.17 -14.91 -10.59
C MET A 470 11.70 -16.19 -11.29
N CYS A 471 11.86 -16.16 -12.62
CA CYS A 471 12.56 -17.21 -13.36
C CYS A 471 14.10 -17.17 -13.17
N GLY A 472 14.61 -16.11 -12.54
CA GLY A 472 16.02 -15.79 -12.39
C GLY A 472 16.73 -15.53 -13.72
N VAL A 473 15.99 -15.11 -14.75
CA VAL A 473 16.54 -14.66 -16.03
C VAL A 473 17.01 -13.23 -15.85
N LYS A 474 18.33 -13.03 -15.76
CA LYS A 474 18.92 -11.71 -15.60
C LYS A 474 18.90 -10.96 -16.94
N ILE A 475 18.36 -9.74 -16.91
CA ILE A 475 18.26 -8.84 -18.06
C ILE A 475 19.06 -7.55 -17.79
N ARG A 476 19.71 -7.02 -18.83
CA ARG A 476 20.45 -5.76 -18.81
C ARG A 476 19.52 -4.59 -19.16
N PRO A 477 19.90 -3.33 -18.90
CA PRO A 477 19.17 -2.18 -19.45
C PRO A 477 19.11 -2.25 -20.98
N GLY A 478 17.93 -2.11 -21.58
CA GLY A 478 17.69 -2.27 -23.02
C GLY A 478 17.42 -3.72 -23.46
N ASP A 479 17.27 -4.66 -22.54
CA ASP A 479 16.90 -6.06 -22.85
C ASP A 479 15.40 -6.33 -22.85
N LEU A 480 14.59 -5.46 -22.24
CA LEU A 480 13.14 -5.50 -22.32
C LEU A 480 12.66 -4.89 -23.64
N GLY A 481 13.29 -3.78 -24.05
CA GLY A 481 12.99 -3.05 -25.28
C GLY A 481 11.68 -2.26 -25.22
N ALA A 482 11.45 -1.40 -26.20
CA ALA A 482 10.20 -0.66 -26.32
C ALA A 482 8.99 -1.58 -26.58
N ARG A 483 7.80 -1.13 -26.20
CA ARG A 483 6.51 -1.78 -26.51
C ARG A 483 5.55 -0.77 -27.13
N GLU A 484 4.66 -1.24 -27.99
CA GLU A 484 3.52 -0.42 -28.44
C GLU A 484 2.41 -0.47 -27.40
N VAL A 485 1.85 0.70 -27.07
CA VAL A 485 0.73 0.85 -26.14
C VAL A 485 -0.32 1.72 -26.78
N THR A 486 -1.56 1.25 -26.79
CA THR A 486 -2.72 2.04 -27.17
C THR A 486 -2.95 3.13 -26.13
N THR A 487 -2.66 4.39 -26.47
CA THR A 487 -2.88 5.55 -25.59
C THR A 487 -4.24 6.20 -25.83
N GLU A 488 -4.69 6.24 -27.08
CA GLU A 488 -6.02 6.74 -27.45
C GLU A 488 -6.66 5.82 -28.50
N VAL A 489 -7.99 5.70 -28.44
CA VAL A 489 -8.80 5.05 -29.49
C VAL A 489 -9.83 6.08 -29.95
N THR A 490 -9.42 6.90 -30.92
CA THR A 490 -10.25 7.95 -31.50
C THR A 490 -11.15 7.33 -32.57
N ILE A 491 -12.45 7.21 -32.26
CA ILE A 491 -13.43 6.65 -33.18
C ILE A 491 -14.03 7.82 -33.98
N HIS A 492 -13.66 7.92 -35.25
CA HIS A 492 -14.11 9.00 -36.12
C HIS A 492 -15.59 8.90 -36.49
N PRO A 493 -16.26 10.03 -36.80
CA PRO A 493 -17.67 10.04 -37.20
C PRO A 493 -18.00 9.23 -38.47
N ASP A 494 -17.01 8.90 -39.30
CA ASP A 494 -17.14 8.04 -40.48
C ASP A 494 -16.98 6.54 -40.18
N GLY A 495 -16.77 6.18 -38.91
CA GLY A 495 -16.59 4.81 -38.45
C GLY A 495 -15.16 4.28 -38.53
N ARG A 496 -14.18 5.10 -38.94
CA ARG A 496 -12.77 4.73 -38.84
C ARG A 496 -12.31 4.77 -37.38
N THR A 497 -11.78 3.66 -36.92
CA THR A 497 -11.09 3.58 -35.63
C THR A 497 -9.64 3.97 -35.82
N GLU A 498 -9.26 5.20 -35.45
CA GLU A 498 -7.85 5.52 -35.27
C GLU A 498 -7.42 5.03 -33.89
N VAL A 499 -6.59 3.99 -33.88
CA VAL A 499 -5.91 3.53 -32.67
C VAL A 499 -4.58 4.28 -32.63
N THR A 500 -4.49 5.29 -31.76
CA THR A 500 -3.23 5.97 -31.48
C THR A 500 -2.40 5.04 -30.60
N THR A 501 -1.44 4.38 -31.22
CA THR A 501 -0.39 3.64 -30.52
C THR A 501 0.82 4.55 -30.31
N GLU A 502 1.30 4.60 -29.08
CA GLU A 502 2.59 5.21 -28.76
C GLU A 502 3.61 4.11 -28.46
N THR A 503 4.84 4.34 -28.89
CA THR A 503 5.98 3.50 -28.53
C THR A 503 6.44 3.89 -27.13
N GLU A 504 6.07 3.09 -26.13
CA GLU A 504 6.58 3.22 -24.77
C GLU A 504 7.98 2.59 -24.70
N GLU A 505 9.00 3.42 -24.52
CA GLU A 505 10.39 2.97 -24.32
C GLU A 505 10.57 2.13 -23.05
N GLU A 506 11.65 1.36 -22.97
CA GLU A 506 11.97 0.59 -21.76
C GLU A 506 12.12 1.52 -20.56
N VAL A 507 11.30 1.34 -19.51
CA VAL A 507 11.42 2.10 -18.27
C VAL A 507 12.74 1.69 -17.60
N PRO A 508 13.75 2.59 -17.52
CA PRO A 508 15.03 2.25 -16.95
C PRO A 508 14.87 1.99 -15.44
N LEU A 509 15.66 1.06 -14.92
CA LEU A 509 15.88 1.02 -13.48
C LEU A 509 16.38 2.39 -13.00
N PRO A 510 15.93 2.86 -11.82
CA PRO A 510 16.65 3.90 -11.13
C PRO A 510 18.13 3.49 -11.02
N ALA A 511 19.05 4.40 -11.35
CA ALA A 511 20.46 4.19 -11.02
C ALA A 511 20.55 3.87 -9.52
N PRO A 512 21.43 2.94 -9.09
CA PRO A 512 21.49 2.50 -7.70
C PRO A 512 21.84 3.68 -6.78
N ALA A 513 20.79 4.30 -6.24
CA ALA A 513 20.88 5.43 -5.33
C ALA A 513 21.44 4.94 -3.99
N PRO A 514 22.25 5.76 -3.29
CA PRO A 514 22.87 5.34 -2.04
C PRO A 514 21.85 5.19 -0.91
N LEU A 515 21.31 3.97 -0.76
CA LEU A 515 20.62 3.40 0.41
C LEU A 515 19.73 4.39 1.22
N ARG A 516 18.93 5.21 0.52
CA ARG A 516 17.79 5.96 1.04
C ARG A 516 16.54 5.52 0.29
N ALA A 517 15.45 5.34 1.04
CA ALA A 517 14.43 4.36 0.70
C ALA A 517 13.30 4.86 -0.24
N ARG A 518 12.68 3.86 -0.85
CA ARG A 518 11.43 3.82 -1.62
C ARG A 518 10.31 4.81 -1.22
N GLY A 519 9.58 5.26 -2.25
CA GLY A 519 8.16 4.87 -2.33
C GLY A 519 7.09 5.94 -2.07
N LEU A 520 7.46 7.20 -1.84
CA LEU A 520 6.53 8.34 -1.78
C LEU A 520 6.98 9.40 -2.78
N GLY A 521 6.02 9.97 -3.53
CA GLY A 521 6.26 11.22 -4.26
C GLY A 521 6.53 12.36 -3.27
N PRO A 522 7.12 13.49 -3.71
CA PRO A 522 7.49 14.58 -2.82
C PRO A 522 6.28 15.02 -1.98
N ARG A 523 6.44 15.01 -0.66
CA ARG A 523 5.40 15.41 0.29
C ARG A 523 5.08 16.89 0.08
N PRO A 524 3.85 17.36 0.38
CA PRO A 524 3.41 18.73 0.06
C PRO A 524 4.34 19.87 0.52
N ARG A 525 5.16 19.64 1.54
CA ARG A 525 6.11 20.61 2.12
C ARG A 525 7.58 20.17 1.99
N ASP A 526 7.93 19.25 1.09
CA ASP A 526 9.33 18.77 0.96
C ASP A 526 10.34 19.87 0.60
N ALA A 527 9.92 20.89 -0.17
CA ALA A 527 10.74 22.07 -0.41
C ALA A 527 11.04 22.83 0.90
N GLU A 528 10.08 22.89 1.83
CA GLU A 528 10.27 23.50 3.15
C GLU A 528 11.10 22.60 4.07
N VAL A 529 10.91 21.28 4.02
CA VAL A 529 11.78 20.31 4.71
C VAL A 529 13.23 20.54 4.31
N ALA A 530 13.52 20.63 3.01
CA ALA A 530 14.86 20.87 2.49
C ALA A 530 15.45 22.22 2.97
N VAL A 531 14.68 23.30 2.90
CA VAL A 531 15.10 24.64 3.39
C VAL A 531 15.38 24.64 4.90
N ARG A 532 14.47 24.06 5.70
CA ARG A 532 14.66 23.95 7.15
C ARG A 532 15.80 22.99 7.50
N ALA A 533 16.00 21.90 6.76
CA ALA A 533 17.10 20.97 6.99
C ALA A 533 18.46 21.63 6.72
N GLU A 534 18.58 22.43 5.65
CA GLU A 534 19.79 23.20 5.35
C GLU A 534 20.06 24.29 6.40
N ALA A 535 19.03 24.98 6.91
CA ALA A 535 19.17 25.92 8.01
C ALA A 535 19.67 25.23 9.30
N ARG A 536 19.06 24.10 9.67
CA ARG A 536 19.47 23.26 10.80
C ARG A 536 20.90 22.72 10.64
N ARG A 537 21.30 22.31 9.43
CA ARG A 537 22.68 21.87 9.13
C ARG A 537 23.71 22.95 9.45
N LYS A 538 23.47 24.20 9.05
CA LYS A 538 24.37 25.33 9.36
C LYS A 538 24.49 25.58 10.86
N VAL A 539 23.36 25.58 11.58
CA VAL A 539 23.37 25.72 13.05
C VAL A 539 24.13 24.57 13.72
N ARG A 540 24.01 23.33 13.23
CA ARG A 540 24.79 22.18 13.72
C ARG A 540 26.28 22.31 13.43
N GLU A 541 26.67 22.82 12.26
CA GLU A 541 28.08 23.08 11.92
C GLU A 541 28.68 24.17 12.81
N GLU A 542 27.95 25.26 13.08
CA GLU A 542 28.36 26.30 14.03
C GLU A 542 28.45 25.80 15.48
N LYS A 543 27.44 25.06 15.96
CA LYS A 543 27.47 24.41 17.29
C LYS A 543 28.63 23.43 17.41
N ARG A 544 28.88 22.60 16.38
CA ARG A 544 30.00 21.66 16.34
C ARG A 544 31.35 22.38 16.41
N GLY A 545 31.54 23.46 15.64
CA GLY A 545 32.76 24.27 15.71
C GLY A 545 33.03 24.84 17.11
N ARG A 546 31.98 25.29 17.80
CA ARG A 546 32.08 25.78 19.19
C ARG A 546 32.36 24.64 20.19
N ALA A 547 31.70 23.49 20.04
CA ALA A 547 31.94 22.32 20.88
C ALA A 547 33.35 21.72 20.67
N ASP A 548 33.86 21.72 19.44
CA ASP A 548 35.24 21.34 19.13
C ASP A 548 36.26 22.31 19.76
N GLY A 549 35.91 23.61 19.85
CA GLY A 549 36.66 24.61 20.62
C GLY A 549 36.75 24.24 22.12
N LEU A 550 35.61 23.99 22.76
CA LEU A 550 35.54 23.56 24.17
C LEU A 550 36.30 22.25 24.41
N LYS A 551 36.20 21.28 23.50
CA LYS A 551 37.00 20.04 23.54
C LYS A 551 38.50 20.33 23.43
N ASN A 552 38.92 21.31 22.61
CA ASN A 552 40.33 21.68 22.52
C ASN A 552 40.83 22.34 23.81
N GLU A 553 40.07 23.27 24.39
CA GLU A 553 40.35 23.83 25.72
C GLU A 553 40.47 22.72 26.79
N GLY A 554 39.53 21.76 26.79
CA GLY A 554 39.60 20.58 27.67
C GLY A 554 40.81 19.68 27.40
N ASN A 555 41.29 19.56 26.15
CA ASN A 555 42.52 18.83 25.83
C ASN A 555 43.78 19.54 26.34
N ASP A 556 43.75 20.88 26.44
CA ASP A 556 44.86 21.69 26.92
C ASP A 556 44.94 21.61 28.46
N LEU A 557 43.82 21.83 29.16
CA LEU A 557 43.67 21.62 30.61
C LEU A 557 44.03 20.19 31.05
N PHE A 558 43.62 19.18 30.28
CA PHE A 558 44.00 17.78 30.52
C PHE A 558 45.52 17.53 30.37
N ARG A 559 46.24 18.35 29.60
CA ARG A 559 47.72 18.29 29.53
C ARG A 559 48.39 19.06 30.67
N GLU A 560 47.70 20.03 31.25
CA GLU A 560 48.13 20.79 32.43
C GLU A 560 47.85 20.04 33.75
N ASN A 561 47.07 18.96 33.70
CA ASN A 561 46.58 18.13 34.81
C ASN A 561 45.40 18.73 35.60
N GLU A 562 44.75 19.77 35.06
CA GLU A 562 43.54 20.38 35.61
C GLU A 562 42.32 19.53 35.19
N TRP A 563 42.13 18.40 35.88
CA TRP A 563 41.18 17.36 35.46
C TRP A 563 39.71 17.79 35.62
N GLU A 564 39.40 18.63 36.60
CA GLU A 564 38.03 19.10 36.91
C GLU A 564 37.55 20.10 35.86
N GLU A 565 38.36 21.12 35.56
CA GLU A 565 38.09 22.07 34.49
C GLU A 565 38.05 21.36 33.14
N ALA A 566 38.94 20.39 32.89
CA ALA A 566 38.88 19.57 31.68
C ALA A 566 37.56 18.78 31.61
N ALA A 567 37.09 18.18 32.72
CA ALA A 567 35.82 17.48 32.78
C ALA A 567 34.64 18.41 32.44
N GLU A 568 34.56 19.60 33.06
CA GLU A 568 33.52 20.58 32.74
C GLU A 568 33.60 21.08 31.28
N LYS A 569 34.80 21.24 30.70
CA LYS A 569 34.94 21.60 29.28
C LYS A 569 34.48 20.50 28.33
N TYR A 570 34.77 19.23 28.61
CA TYR A 570 34.26 18.11 27.82
C TYR A 570 32.75 17.89 28.01
N ARG A 571 32.24 18.08 29.24
CA ARG A 571 30.80 18.08 29.52
C ARG A 571 30.10 19.21 28.76
N ALA A 572 30.59 20.45 28.85
CA ALA A 572 30.05 21.58 28.10
C ALA A 572 30.11 21.36 26.57
N ALA A 573 31.18 20.73 26.05
CA ALA A 573 31.26 20.32 24.65
C ALA A 573 30.17 19.28 24.29
N ALA A 574 29.91 18.30 25.15
CA ALA A 574 28.85 17.31 24.96
C ALA A 574 27.43 17.89 25.12
N LEU A 575 27.21 18.83 26.04
CA LEU A 575 25.95 19.55 26.20
C LEU A 575 25.63 20.44 25.00
N LEU A 576 26.65 21.01 24.33
CA LEU A 576 26.53 21.93 23.19
C LEU A 576 26.52 21.24 21.81
N GLY A 577 27.33 20.20 21.65
CA GLY A 577 27.57 19.49 20.39
C GLY A 577 26.98 18.07 20.31
N GLY A 578 26.18 17.69 21.32
CA GLY A 578 25.64 16.35 21.49
C GLY A 578 26.65 15.37 22.15
N PRO A 579 26.16 14.21 22.64
CA PRO A 579 26.92 13.18 23.37
C PRO A 579 27.93 12.39 22.48
N GLN A 580 28.80 13.09 21.76
CA GLN A 580 29.74 12.46 20.82
C GLN A 580 30.76 11.56 21.54
N PRO A 581 31.12 10.38 20.98
CA PRO A 581 32.05 9.44 21.59
C PRO A 581 33.38 10.05 22.05
N VAL A 582 33.91 11.02 21.30
CA VAL A 582 35.19 11.68 21.61
C VAL A 582 35.08 12.55 22.87
N TYR A 583 34.00 13.34 23.00
CA TYR A 583 33.80 14.20 24.18
C TYR A 583 33.57 13.34 25.42
N LEU A 584 32.64 12.38 25.35
CA LEU A 584 32.28 11.52 26.47
C LEU A 584 33.40 10.58 26.90
N ALA A 585 34.16 10.02 25.95
CA ALA A 585 35.31 9.21 26.31
C ALA A 585 36.40 10.07 26.97
N ASN A 586 36.60 11.33 26.57
CA ASN A 586 37.56 12.22 27.21
C ASN A 586 37.09 12.69 28.59
N LEU A 587 35.79 12.97 28.76
CA LEU A 587 35.16 13.19 30.07
C LEU A 587 35.39 11.99 30.99
N ALA A 588 35.14 10.76 30.52
CA ALA A 588 35.46 9.54 31.27
C ALA A 588 36.97 9.41 31.59
N ALA A 589 37.87 10.02 30.81
CA ALA A 589 39.29 10.06 31.14
C ALA A 589 39.60 10.98 32.32
N CYS A 590 38.93 12.14 32.42
CA CYS A 590 39.02 13.01 33.58
C CYS A 590 38.41 12.35 34.83
N LEU A 591 37.22 11.75 34.70
CA LEU A 591 36.53 11.10 35.81
C LEU A 591 37.32 9.90 36.37
N LEU A 592 38.06 9.17 35.53
CA LEU A 592 39.04 8.16 35.98
C LEU A 592 40.26 8.74 36.70
N LYS A 593 40.61 10.02 36.49
CA LYS A 593 41.67 10.72 37.23
C LYS A 593 41.18 11.28 38.56
N LEU A 594 39.90 11.62 38.65
CA LEU A 594 39.20 12.08 39.85
C LEU A 594 38.63 10.92 40.70
N GLU A 595 38.89 9.67 40.30
CA GLU A 595 38.37 8.46 40.95
C GLU A 595 36.82 8.40 41.05
N MET A 596 36.12 9.10 40.16
CA MET A 596 34.66 9.13 40.08
C MET A 596 34.18 7.95 39.22
N TRP A 597 34.37 6.73 39.72
CA TRP A 597 34.26 5.50 38.93
C TRP A 597 32.87 5.29 38.30
N GLU A 598 31.79 5.60 39.00
CA GLU A 598 30.42 5.44 38.49
C GLU A 598 30.11 6.42 37.35
N LEU A 599 30.51 7.69 37.50
CA LEU A 599 30.39 8.70 36.45
C LEU A 599 31.26 8.34 35.24
N ALA A 600 32.45 7.77 35.46
CA ALA A 600 33.32 7.28 34.40
C ALA A 600 32.71 6.09 33.63
N ASP A 601 32.09 5.12 34.32
CA ASP A 601 31.36 4.01 33.68
C ASP A 601 30.15 4.51 32.90
N ASN A 602 29.40 5.46 33.46
CA ASN A 602 28.23 6.08 32.85
C ASN A 602 28.59 6.86 31.57
N ALA A 603 29.56 7.77 31.64
CA ALA A 603 30.05 8.53 30.47
C ALA A 603 30.68 7.62 29.40
N ALA A 604 31.47 6.62 29.78
CA ALA A 604 32.06 5.67 28.84
C ALA A 604 31.00 4.73 28.24
N THR A 605 29.98 4.34 28.99
CA THR A 605 28.83 3.58 28.47
C THR A 605 28.07 4.40 27.44
N ARG A 606 27.76 5.67 27.71
CA ARG A 606 27.08 6.53 26.73
C ARG A 606 27.94 6.72 25.47
N ALA A 607 29.27 6.90 25.60
CA ALA A 607 30.17 6.92 24.44
C ALA A 607 30.07 5.65 23.57
N LEU A 608 29.90 4.48 24.19
CA LEU A 608 29.77 3.17 23.52
C LEU A 608 28.38 2.88 22.96
N VAL A 609 27.34 3.61 23.38
CA VAL A 609 26.04 3.62 22.69
C VAL A 609 26.17 4.26 21.30
N HIS A 610 27.02 5.29 21.18
CA HIS A 610 27.23 6.03 19.93
C HIS A 610 28.32 5.41 19.03
N ASP A 611 29.41 4.89 19.59
CA ASP A 611 30.41 4.09 18.87
C ASP A 611 30.78 2.82 19.66
N PRO A 612 30.11 1.68 19.40
CA PRO A 612 30.38 0.40 20.07
C PRO A 612 31.79 -0.18 19.83
N ARG A 613 32.57 0.42 18.93
CA ARG A 613 33.94 0.01 18.59
C ARG A 613 34.99 1.00 19.09
N HIS A 614 34.60 2.01 19.86
CA HIS A 614 35.49 3.06 20.38
C HIS A 614 36.48 2.50 21.41
N VAL A 615 37.65 2.06 20.94
CA VAL A 615 38.74 1.41 21.72
C VAL A 615 39.05 2.13 23.04
N LYS A 616 39.13 3.48 23.02
CA LYS A 616 39.40 4.26 24.23
C LYS A 616 38.26 4.23 25.24
N ALA A 617 37.00 4.18 24.80
CA ALA A 617 35.85 4.11 25.71
C ALA A 617 35.71 2.70 26.30
N LEU A 618 35.93 1.64 25.52
CA LEU A 618 35.99 0.26 26.03
C LEU A 618 37.05 0.11 27.13
N TYR A 619 38.25 0.66 26.92
CA TYR A 619 39.32 0.63 27.91
C TYR A 619 38.96 1.40 29.19
N ARG A 620 38.45 2.63 29.03
CA ARG A 620 38.07 3.51 30.15
C ARG A 620 36.93 2.90 30.97
N ARG A 621 35.93 2.30 30.29
CA ARG A 621 34.83 1.60 30.94
C ARG A 621 35.29 0.36 31.70
N ALA A 622 36.16 -0.46 31.09
CA ALA A 622 36.72 -1.63 31.77
C ALA A 622 37.51 -1.26 33.04
N HIS A 623 38.25 -0.14 33.00
CA HIS A 623 38.97 0.35 34.17
C HIS A 623 38.02 0.79 35.28
N ALA A 624 36.99 1.60 34.97
CA ALA A 624 35.97 2.01 35.93
C ALA A 624 35.27 0.79 36.57
N ARG A 625 34.86 -0.18 35.75
CA ARG A 625 34.24 -1.45 36.19
C ARG A 625 35.17 -2.30 37.04
N ARG A 626 36.49 -2.26 36.82
CA ARG A 626 37.46 -2.95 37.69
C ARG A 626 37.45 -2.36 39.09
N GLU A 627 37.49 -1.04 39.23
CA GLU A 627 37.48 -0.37 40.54
C GLU A 627 36.13 -0.52 41.25
N LEU A 628 35.02 -0.55 40.50
CA LEU A 628 33.67 -0.89 41.01
C LEU A 628 33.46 -2.38 41.34
N GLY A 629 34.47 -3.24 41.21
CA GLY A 629 34.35 -4.68 41.45
C GLY A 629 33.47 -5.44 40.44
N ARG A 630 33.03 -4.80 39.34
CA ARG A 630 32.27 -5.40 38.24
C ARG A 630 33.20 -6.16 37.27
N LEU A 631 33.95 -7.12 37.83
CA LEU A 631 35.11 -7.76 37.17
C LEU A 631 34.75 -8.54 35.90
N ASN A 632 33.58 -9.18 35.84
CA ASN A 632 33.14 -9.89 34.63
C ASN A 632 32.85 -8.92 33.46
N ALA A 633 32.14 -7.82 33.75
CA ALA A 633 31.85 -6.78 32.77
C ALA A 633 33.14 -6.11 32.27
N ALA A 634 34.10 -5.85 33.17
CA ALA A 634 35.43 -5.36 32.80
C ALA A 634 36.18 -6.33 31.86
N LEU A 635 36.13 -7.65 32.11
CA LEU A 635 36.71 -8.65 31.20
C LEU A 635 36.03 -8.69 29.84
N ALA A 636 34.71 -8.56 29.79
CA ALA A 636 33.96 -8.55 28.53
C ALA A 636 34.35 -7.34 27.67
N ASP A 637 34.46 -6.15 28.27
CA ASP A 637 34.90 -4.93 27.58
C ASP A 637 36.35 -5.04 27.05
N LEU A 638 37.25 -5.61 27.84
CA LEU A 638 38.64 -5.87 27.41
C LEU A 638 38.75 -6.95 26.35
N GLU A 639 37.88 -7.97 26.38
CA GLU A 639 37.80 -9.00 25.34
C GLU A 639 37.26 -8.46 24.02
N TRP A 640 36.27 -7.58 24.09
CA TRP A 640 35.75 -6.88 22.92
C TRP A 640 36.78 -5.91 22.33
N LEU A 641 37.48 -5.14 23.18
CA LEU A 641 38.58 -4.27 22.75
C LEU A 641 39.65 -5.07 22.02
N LEU A 642 40.11 -6.19 22.59
CA LEU A 642 41.16 -7.03 21.99
C LEU A 642 40.69 -7.81 20.75
N ALA A 643 39.38 -7.96 20.53
CA ALA A 643 38.86 -8.45 19.26
C ALA A 643 39.04 -7.41 18.13
N ILE A 644 38.97 -6.12 18.47
CA ILE A 644 39.14 -4.98 17.55
C ILE A 644 40.64 -4.66 17.35
N ASP A 645 41.39 -4.46 18.44
CA ASP A 645 42.84 -4.18 18.45
C ASP A 645 43.58 -5.26 19.26
N LYS A 646 44.00 -6.32 18.56
CA LYS A 646 44.74 -7.45 19.13
C LYS A 646 46.13 -7.07 19.67
N THR A 647 46.65 -5.91 19.28
CA THR A 647 47.99 -5.42 19.62
C THR A 647 48.01 -4.46 20.81
N ASN A 648 46.86 -4.20 21.43
CA ASN A 648 46.72 -3.25 22.51
C ASN A 648 47.41 -3.72 23.82
N ALA A 649 48.69 -3.37 23.98
CA ALA A 649 49.48 -3.78 25.14
C ALA A 649 48.88 -3.34 26.51
N PRO A 650 48.30 -2.13 26.66
CA PRO A 650 47.55 -1.77 27.87
C PRO A 650 46.39 -2.72 28.17
N ALA A 651 45.51 -2.98 27.19
CA ALA A 651 44.35 -3.86 27.40
C ALA A 651 44.75 -5.32 27.65
N LEU A 652 45.83 -5.81 27.04
CA LEU A 652 46.40 -7.13 27.36
C LEU A 652 46.86 -7.22 28.82
N LYS A 653 47.56 -6.20 29.32
CA LYS A 653 48.03 -6.13 30.71
C LYS A 653 46.85 -6.05 31.69
N GLU A 654 45.90 -5.17 31.41
CA GLU A 654 44.70 -4.95 32.24
C GLU A 654 43.86 -6.23 32.33
N LYS A 655 43.68 -6.94 31.20
CA LYS A 655 42.95 -8.21 31.16
C LYS A 655 43.58 -9.31 32.00
N VAL A 656 44.92 -9.36 32.08
CA VAL A 656 45.62 -10.28 32.99
C VAL A 656 45.39 -9.88 34.44
N ALA A 657 45.48 -8.59 34.77
CA ALA A 657 45.22 -8.10 36.12
C ALA A 657 43.80 -8.41 36.60
N VAL A 658 42.76 -8.08 35.81
CA VAL A 658 41.35 -8.37 36.15
C VAL A 658 41.12 -9.88 36.33
N ARG A 659 41.73 -10.74 35.49
CA ARG A 659 41.62 -12.21 35.65
C ARG A 659 42.24 -12.72 36.96
N GLU A 660 43.36 -12.14 37.40
CA GLU A 660 43.98 -12.52 38.68
C GLU A 660 43.17 -11.99 39.89
N ILE A 661 42.54 -10.82 39.79
CA ILE A 661 41.63 -10.31 40.82
C ILE A 661 40.39 -11.21 40.91
N LEU A 662 39.75 -11.55 39.78
CA LEU A 662 38.57 -12.41 39.71
C LEU A 662 38.82 -13.81 40.33
N LYS A 663 40.01 -14.39 40.13
CA LYS A 663 40.42 -15.65 40.77
C LYS A 663 40.54 -15.57 42.29
N ARG A 664 40.83 -14.39 42.85
CA ARG A 664 41.09 -14.17 44.29
C ARG A 664 39.85 -13.70 45.04
N ALA A 665 39.11 -12.77 44.47
CA ALA A 665 37.94 -12.13 45.08
C ALA A 665 36.63 -12.89 44.79
N GLY A 666 36.61 -13.77 43.79
CA GLY A 666 35.38 -14.37 43.28
C GLY A 666 34.60 -13.41 42.37
N SER A 667 33.40 -13.84 42.00
CA SER A 667 32.52 -13.13 41.04
C SER A 667 31.27 -12.61 41.76
N THR A 668 31.15 -11.29 41.91
CA THR A 668 29.87 -10.67 42.25
C THR A 668 28.98 -10.63 41.00
N ASP A 669 27.78 -11.21 41.07
CA ASP A 669 26.80 -11.16 39.99
C ASP A 669 25.92 -9.92 40.17
N TRP A 670 26.01 -8.97 39.23
CA TRP A 670 25.24 -7.72 39.27
C TRP A 670 23.98 -7.87 38.40
N PRO A 671 22.77 -7.50 38.87
CA PRO A 671 21.54 -7.62 38.09
C PRO A 671 21.61 -6.96 36.70
N GLU A 672 22.34 -5.86 36.59
CA GLU A 672 22.53 -5.06 35.37
C GLU A 672 23.41 -5.77 34.32
N ASP A 673 24.34 -6.65 34.72
CA ASP A 673 25.25 -7.34 33.79
C ASP A 673 24.50 -8.31 32.85
N HIS A 674 23.32 -8.79 33.27
CA HIS A 674 22.45 -9.64 32.45
C HIS A 674 21.76 -8.86 31.31
N LEU A 675 21.50 -7.57 31.48
CA LEU A 675 20.90 -6.71 30.45
C LEU A 675 21.87 -6.46 29.28
N VAL A 676 23.16 -6.35 29.56
CA VAL A 676 24.22 -6.15 28.55
C VAL A 676 24.43 -7.41 27.69
N ARG A 677 24.11 -8.60 28.19
CA ARG A 677 24.29 -9.87 27.47
C ARG A 677 23.27 -10.13 26.36
N SER A 678 22.15 -9.40 26.34
CA SER A 678 21.00 -9.67 25.46
C SER A 678 20.91 -8.72 24.25
N LYS A 679 21.99 -8.58 23.48
CA LYS A 679 21.98 -8.10 22.09
C LYS A 679 23.24 -8.57 21.36
N ARG A 680 23.12 -9.67 20.62
CA ARG A 680 24.13 -10.14 19.64
C ARG A 680 23.61 -10.07 18.21
N ASP A 681 22.72 -9.10 17.97
CA ASP A 681 22.20 -8.80 16.65
C ASP A 681 22.98 -7.63 16.04
N GLU A 682 23.21 -7.75 14.75
CA GLU A 682 24.16 -7.03 13.91
C GLU A 682 23.92 -5.51 13.83
N ASP A 683 25.00 -4.72 13.79
CA ASP A 683 25.16 -3.43 13.09
C ASP A 683 24.02 -2.38 13.13
N VAL A 684 23.18 -2.34 14.17
CA VAL A 684 22.27 -1.21 14.41
C VAL A 684 23.04 -0.10 15.13
N ALA A 685 23.65 0.80 14.35
CA ALA A 685 24.05 2.11 14.85
C ALA A 685 22.79 2.82 15.35
N VAL A 686 22.70 3.06 16.67
CA VAL A 686 21.59 3.81 17.24
C VAL A 686 21.80 5.28 16.88
N GLU A 687 21.12 5.74 15.83
CA GLU A 687 20.87 7.16 15.59
C GLU A 687 19.96 7.67 16.71
N VAL A 688 20.54 7.88 17.91
CA VAL A 688 19.95 8.72 18.95
C VAL A 688 19.86 10.10 18.32
N GLU A 689 18.64 10.59 18.11
CA GLU A 689 18.44 11.96 17.63
C GLU A 689 19.14 12.92 18.60
N ASP A 690 20.10 13.70 18.10
CA ASP A 690 20.67 14.82 18.85
C ASP A 690 19.50 15.71 19.27
N GLU A 691 19.16 15.73 20.56
CA GLU A 691 18.07 16.54 21.11
C GLU A 691 18.34 18.02 20.83
N SER A 692 17.81 18.47 19.69
CA SER A 692 17.97 19.81 19.15
C SER A 692 17.31 20.81 20.11
N ASP A 693 18.15 21.45 20.92
CA ASP A 693 17.85 22.69 21.61
C ASP A 693 17.67 23.82 20.59
N SER A 694 16.44 23.92 20.08
CA SER A 694 15.84 25.08 19.42
C SER A 694 16.42 25.52 18.06
N GLU A 695 16.82 24.61 17.18
CA GLU A 695 17.50 24.99 15.91
C GLU A 695 16.76 26.01 15.02
N ASP A 696 15.43 26.09 15.05
CA ASP A 696 14.66 27.05 14.24
C ASP A 696 14.68 28.49 14.81
N PHE A 697 14.88 28.67 16.13
CA PHE A 697 14.68 29.97 16.80
C PHE A 697 15.70 30.31 17.91
N ALA A 698 16.61 29.40 18.27
CA ALA A 698 17.73 29.61 19.20
C ALA A 698 17.35 30.22 20.57
N HIS A 699 16.41 29.60 21.29
CA HIS A 699 15.99 29.97 22.64
C HIS A 699 15.55 28.72 23.45
N PRO A 700 15.73 28.68 24.78
CA PRO A 700 15.47 27.48 25.57
C PRO A 700 13.98 27.10 25.69
N GLY A 701 13.08 28.09 25.72
CA GLY A 701 11.66 27.90 26.04
C GLY A 701 11.41 27.39 27.47
N THR A 702 10.14 27.16 27.82
CA THR A 702 9.73 26.59 29.13
C THR A 702 9.72 25.05 29.13
N VAL A 703 9.01 24.44 30.07
CA VAL A 703 8.66 23.01 30.07
C VAL A 703 7.52 22.71 29.09
N ILE A 704 6.67 23.68 28.77
CA ILE A 704 5.45 23.49 27.97
C ILE A 704 5.77 23.58 26.47
N ALA A 705 5.42 22.53 25.71
CA ALA A 705 5.58 22.50 24.26
C ALA A 705 4.74 23.57 23.53
N CYS A 706 5.35 24.27 22.56
CA CYS A 706 4.70 25.31 21.79
C CYS A 706 3.70 24.71 20.79
N ARG A 707 2.41 24.82 21.10
CA ARG A 707 1.33 24.42 20.20
C ARG A 707 1.43 25.07 18.83
N TYR A 708 1.69 26.38 18.75
CA TYR A 708 1.78 27.10 17.48
C TYR A 708 2.89 26.58 16.56
N TYR A 709 4.02 26.17 17.14
CA TYR A 709 5.12 25.56 16.40
C TYR A 709 4.74 24.19 15.82
N ASN A 710 4.01 23.38 16.58
CA ASN A 710 3.68 22.01 16.22
C ASN A 710 2.43 21.89 15.33
N THR A 711 1.44 22.77 15.48
CA THR A 711 0.12 22.60 14.86
C THR A 711 -0.25 23.66 13.80
N ARG A 712 0.55 24.72 13.59
CA ARG A 712 0.31 25.68 12.50
C ARG A 712 1.23 25.43 11.31
N GLU A 713 0.70 25.64 10.10
CA GLU A 713 1.45 25.53 8.86
C GLU A 713 2.64 26.51 8.83
N THR A 714 2.43 27.75 9.26
CA THR A 714 3.46 28.81 9.32
C THR A 714 4.42 28.71 10.51
N GLY A 715 4.25 27.72 11.41
CA GLY A 715 5.05 27.57 12.63
C GLY A 715 4.77 28.62 13.70
N CYS A 716 5.77 28.87 14.56
CA CYS A 716 5.60 29.74 15.72
C CYS A 716 5.64 31.24 15.35
N ARG A 717 4.51 31.94 15.57
CA ARG A 717 4.38 33.39 15.34
C ARG A 717 5.32 34.27 16.19
N PHE A 718 5.80 33.75 17.32
CA PHE A 718 6.63 34.50 18.27
C PHE A 718 8.14 34.30 18.05
N GLY A 719 8.52 33.29 17.25
CA GLY A 719 9.91 32.97 16.92
C GLY A 719 10.83 32.89 18.15
N LYS A 720 11.85 33.76 18.18
CA LYS A 720 12.85 33.83 19.26
C LYS A 720 12.29 34.36 20.59
N ALA A 721 11.17 35.08 20.56
CA ALA A 721 10.49 35.61 21.74
C ALA A 721 9.39 34.65 22.24
N CYS A 722 9.32 33.42 21.73
CA CYS A 722 8.34 32.45 22.20
C CYS A 722 8.70 31.97 23.61
N LEU A 723 7.74 32.07 24.54
CA LEU A 723 7.89 31.57 25.90
C LEU A 723 7.84 30.04 25.97
N SER A 724 7.18 29.37 25.02
CA SER A 724 7.00 27.91 24.99
C SER A 724 8.16 27.17 24.31
N ARG A 725 8.38 25.90 24.70
CA ARG A 725 9.42 25.01 24.16
C ARG A 725 9.19 24.64 22.70
N HIS A 726 10.22 24.76 21.88
CA HIS A 726 10.23 24.22 20.51
C HIS A 726 10.90 22.86 20.38
N ALA A 727 11.78 22.47 21.32
CA ALA A 727 12.40 21.14 21.35
C ALA A 727 11.39 20.01 21.66
N PRO A 728 11.66 18.74 21.29
CA PRO A 728 10.87 17.59 21.72
C PRO A 728 10.93 17.37 23.25
N ASP A 729 10.12 16.44 23.73
CA ASP A 729 10.03 16.04 25.14
C ASP A 729 9.66 14.55 25.26
N SER A 730 9.54 14.04 26.49
CA SER A 730 9.16 12.65 26.79
C SER A 730 7.83 12.18 26.18
N LYS A 731 7.03 13.08 25.62
CA LYS A 731 5.68 12.84 25.07
C LYS A 731 5.64 13.01 23.55
N SER A 732 6.76 13.35 22.91
CA SER A 732 6.81 13.70 21.49
C SER A 732 8.11 13.34 20.77
N ILE A 733 8.03 13.23 19.44
CA ILE A 733 9.15 12.88 18.55
C ILE A 733 9.29 13.92 17.43
N ARG A 734 10.52 14.21 16.97
CA ARG A 734 10.74 15.24 15.94
C ARG A 734 10.43 14.74 14.54
N ASP A 735 9.72 15.54 13.76
CA ASP A 735 9.56 15.32 12.32
C ASP A 735 10.56 16.12 11.47
N GLU A 736 10.64 15.81 10.18
CA GLU A 736 11.53 16.47 9.23
C GLU A 736 11.11 17.92 8.92
N LEU A 737 9.92 18.39 9.30
CA LEU A 737 9.57 19.82 9.32
C LEU A 737 10.06 20.54 10.60
N GLY A 738 10.50 19.78 11.61
CA GLY A 738 10.90 20.27 12.92
C GLY A 738 9.78 20.28 13.96
N ARG A 739 8.57 19.85 13.63
CA ARG A 739 7.44 19.76 14.57
C ARG A 739 7.64 18.58 15.52
N ASN A 740 7.08 18.70 16.72
CA ASN A 740 7.01 17.60 17.68
C ASN A 740 5.67 16.85 17.50
N VAL A 741 5.73 15.57 17.13
CA VAL A 741 4.59 14.67 16.89
C VAL A 741 4.23 13.91 18.17
N CYS A 742 2.94 13.80 18.49
CA CYS A 742 2.47 13.16 19.74
C CYS A 742 2.72 11.64 19.76
N LEU A 743 3.46 11.14 20.76
CA LEU A 743 3.69 9.71 20.94
C LEU A 743 2.38 8.95 21.25
N SER A 744 1.54 9.46 22.16
CA SER A 744 0.26 8.81 22.49
C SER A 744 -0.69 8.72 21.30
N TRP A 745 -0.63 9.67 20.37
CA TRP A 745 -1.39 9.61 19.10
C TRP A 745 -0.81 8.58 18.15
N LEU A 746 0.52 8.52 18.00
CA LEU A 746 1.22 7.53 17.17
C LEU A 746 0.90 6.09 17.62
N MET A 747 0.71 5.89 18.92
CA MET A 747 0.28 4.60 19.48
C MET A 747 -1.22 4.31 19.31
N GLY A 748 -2.03 5.33 19.03
CA GLY A 748 -3.48 5.23 18.77
C GLY A 748 -4.39 5.64 19.94
N HIS A 749 -3.86 6.31 20.97
CA HIS A 749 -4.55 6.57 22.24
C HIS A 749 -4.33 8.01 22.79
N CYS A 750 -4.30 9.03 21.93
CA CYS A 750 -4.29 10.42 22.40
C CYS A 750 -5.68 10.85 22.86
N ARG A 751 -5.76 11.46 24.07
CA ARG A 751 -7.00 12.03 24.65
C ARG A 751 -7.71 13.03 23.72
N PHE A 752 -6.96 13.70 22.84
CA PHE A 752 -7.47 14.68 21.89
C PHE A 752 -7.65 14.06 20.49
N ALA A 753 -8.62 13.16 20.34
CA ALA A 753 -8.77 12.27 19.17
C ALA A 753 -8.73 12.95 17.78
N ALA A 754 -9.11 14.23 17.66
CA ALA A 754 -9.09 15.01 16.42
C ALA A 754 -7.92 16.01 16.28
N GLY A 755 -6.93 15.98 17.17
CA GLY A 755 -5.74 16.86 17.15
C GLY A 755 -6.01 18.34 17.52
N ALA A 756 -7.24 18.83 17.34
CA ALA A 756 -7.64 20.22 17.56
C ALA A 756 -7.53 20.76 19.01
N LYS A 757 -7.05 19.96 19.97
CA LYS A 757 -6.67 20.41 21.33
C LYS A 757 -5.29 19.90 21.80
N CYS A 758 -4.54 19.17 20.96
CA CYS A 758 -3.20 18.71 21.31
C CYS A 758 -2.15 19.83 21.13
N VAL A 759 -1.13 19.87 21.99
CA VAL A 759 0.03 20.78 21.85
C VAL A 759 1.09 20.25 20.87
N TYR A 760 0.95 19.00 20.43
CA TYR A 760 1.84 18.30 19.50
C TYR A 760 1.11 18.00 18.17
N ALA A 761 1.87 17.74 17.11
CA ALA A 761 1.33 17.35 15.81
C ALA A 761 0.68 15.95 15.87
N HIS A 762 -0.48 15.81 15.23
CA HIS A 762 -1.13 14.52 14.94
C HIS A 762 -0.93 14.18 13.46
N ASP A 763 0.32 14.20 13.02
CA ASP A 763 0.71 14.05 11.62
C ASP A 763 2.04 13.31 11.52
N ALA A 764 2.01 12.10 10.96
CA ALA A 764 3.17 11.24 10.77
C ALA A 764 3.85 11.45 9.41
N THR A 765 3.31 12.30 8.52
CA THR A 765 3.74 12.45 7.11
C THR A 765 5.22 12.77 6.98
N TYR A 766 5.80 13.48 7.95
CA TYR A 766 7.18 13.95 7.93
C TYR A 766 8.08 13.23 8.94
N LEU A 767 7.64 12.15 9.58
CA LEU A 767 8.52 11.41 10.50
C LEU A 767 9.70 10.76 9.74
N PRO A 768 10.94 10.77 10.28
CA PRO A 768 12.09 10.13 9.66
C PRO A 768 11.91 8.62 9.41
N ASP A 769 12.39 8.12 8.27
CA ASP A 769 12.26 6.69 7.89
C ASP A 769 13.04 5.72 8.80
N ARG A 770 14.03 6.23 9.55
CA ARG A 770 14.97 5.44 10.37
C ARG A 770 14.52 5.18 11.81
N GLY A 771 13.40 5.76 12.23
CA GLY A 771 12.92 5.61 13.60
C GLY A 771 12.20 4.30 13.87
N TRP A 772 12.03 3.99 15.16
CA TRP A 772 11.37 2.74 15.59
C TRP A 772 9.91 2.61 15.14
N TRP A 773 9.27 3.73 14.80
CA TRP A 773 7.90 3.81 14.30
C TRP A 773 7.71 3.24 12.88
N THR A 774 8.79 2.95 12.14
CA THR A 774 8.71 2.26 10.84
C THR A 774 8.80 0.73 10.97
N ASP A 775 9.31 0.19 12.08
CA ASP A 775 9.23 -1.24 12.41
C ASP A 775 7.85 -1.56 12.98
N THR A 776 6.95 -2.03 12.11
CA THR A 776 5.58 -2.40 12.50
C THR A 776 5.51 -3.52 13.55
N ALA A 777 6.51 -4.40 13.62
CA ALA A 777 6.56 -5.43 14.65
C ALA A 777 6.99 -4.86 16.01
N ARG A 778 7.89 -3.87 16.03
CA ARG A 778 8.21 -3.11 17.25
C ARG A 778 7.03 -2.25 17.68
N VAL A 779 6.43 -1.47 16.78
CA VAL A 779 5.24 -0.65 17.09
C VAL A 779 4.13 -1.51 17.69
N GLU A 780 3.86 -2.70 17.16
CA GLU A 780 2.78 -3.55 17.68
C GLU A 780 3.14 -4.24 19.01
N ARG A 781 4.41 -4.66 19.21
CA ARG A 781 4.88 -5.11 20.52
C ARG A 781 4.72 -4.02 21.57
N THR A 782 5.24 -2.82 21.29
CA THR A 782 5.20 -1.70 22.23
C THR A 782 3.79 -1.14 22.42
N ARG A 783 2.90 -1.25 21.42
CA ARG A 783 1.46 -1.02 21.57
C ARG A 783 0.82 -2.03 22.52
N THR A 784 1.18 -3.30 22.39
CA THR A 784 0.69 -4.38 23.27
C THR A 784 1.18 -4.18 24.71
N GLU A 785 2.46 -3.85 24.90
CA GLU A 785 3.07 -3.54 26.20
C GLU A 785 2.41 -2.31 26.85
N PHE A 786 2.19 -1.24 26.08
CA PHE A 786 1.48 -0.02 26.51
C PHE A 786 0.03 -0.33 26.95
N PHE A 787 -0.75 -1.06 26.16
CA PHE A 787 -2.11 -1.47 26.54
C PHE A 787 -2.14 -2.49 27.68
N LYS A 788 -1.10 -3.30 27.84
CA LYS A 788 -0.95 -4.24 28.95
C LYS A 788 -0.67 -3.47 30.25
N ALA A 789 0.25 -2.50 30.24
CA ALA A 789 0.53 -1.65 31.40
C ALA A 789 -0.73 -0.89 31.88
N ILE A 790 -1.47 -0.25 30.95
CA ILE A 790 -2.77 0.41 31.21
C ILE A 790 -3.83 -0.54 31.82
N LYS A 791 -3.68 -1.85 31.62
CA LYS A 791 -4.63 -2.87 32.08
C LYS A 791 -4.21 -3.53 33.40
N GLU A 792 -2.91 -3.66 33.65
CA GLU A 792 -2.36 -4.22 34.89
C GLU A 792 -2.41 -3.19 36.04
N GLU A 793 -2.27 -1.90 35.72
CA GLU A 793 -2.63 -0.78 36.59
C GLU A 793 -3.78 0.01 35.96
N PRO A 794 -5.05 -0.31 36.30
CA PRO A 794 -6.21 0.36 35.72
C PRO A 794 -6.30 1.81 36.23
N LEU A 795 -5.69 2.72 35.48
CA LEU A 795 -5.74 4.17 35.69
C LEU A 795 -7.18 4.66 35.89
N ASP A 796 -7.43 5.29 37.02
CA ASP A 796 -8.60 6.16 37.17
C ASP A 796 -8.47 7.33 36.17
N LEU A 797 -9.51 7.55 35.37
CA LEU A 797 -9.49 8.53 34.28
C LEU A 797 -10.00 9.91 34.72
N GLY A 798 -9.90 10.21 36.03
CA GLY A 798 -9.86 11.56 36.59
C GLY A 798 -8.42 12.05 36.81
N ALA A 799 -8.15 13.35 36.61
CA ALA A 799 -6.87 14.01 36.96
C ALA A 799 -5.55 13.55 36.27
N GLY A 800 -5.60 12.80 35.17
CA GLY A 800 -4.80 13.12 33.98
C GLY A 800 -3.26 13.11 34.04
N ARG A 801 -2.61 12.12 34.68
CA ARG A 801 -1.18 11.82 34.43
C ARG A 801 -1.01 10.34 34.05
N VAL A 802 -0.36 10.09 32.90
CA VAL A 802 0.26 8.79 32.60
C VAL A 802 1.65 8.82 33.23
N GLU A 803 2.05 7.78 33.95
CA GLU A 803 3.40 7.74 34.52
C GLU A 803 4.46 7.84 33.41
N GLU A 804 5.36 8.80 33.58
CA GLU A 804 6.39 9.15 32.60
C GLU A 804 7.35 7.98 32.32
N ARG A 805 7.53 7.11 33.31
CA ARG A 805 8.37 5.91 33.25
C ARG A 805 7.94 4.90 32.18
N ILE A 806 6.63 4.63 32.08
CA ILE A 806 6.07 3.65 31.13
C ILE A 806 6.25 4.14 29.67
N LEU A 807 6.20 5.45 29.45
CA LEU A 807 6.46 6.04 28.13
C LEU A 807 7.97 6.12 27.83
N ALA A 808 8.79 6.46 28.82
CA ALA A 808 10.24 6.59 28.67
C ALA A 808 10.90 5.24 28.31
N GLU A 809 10.71 4.19 29.12
CA GLU A 809 11.37 2.90 28.92
C GLU A 809 10.97 2.20 27.60
N ALA A 810 9.77 2.48 27.09
CA ALA A 810 9.19 1.86 25.90
C ALA A 810 9.55 2.57 24.57
N PHE A 811 9.61 3.90 24.55
CA PHE A 811 9.60 4.68 23.30
C PHE A 811 10.83 5.57 23.06
N VAL A 812 11.62 5.89 24.08
CA VAL A 812 12.75 6.83 23.96
C VAL A 812 13.99 6.22 24.63
N PRO A 813 15.15 6.10 23.97
CA PRO A 813 16.38 5.80 24.70
C PRO A 813 16.63 6.95 25.68
N LEU A 814 16.53 6.69 26.99
CA LEU A 814 16.62 7.66 28.10
C LEU A 814 17.41 8.91 27.72
N SER A 815 16.74 10.07 27.78
CA SER A 815 17.32 11.37 27.43
C SER A 815 18.65 11.50 28.16
N TRP A 816 19.74 11.62 27.40
CA TRP A 816 21.08 11.65 27.95
C TRP A 816 21.31 12.84 28.89
N ARG A 817 20.42 13.84 28.90
CA ARG A 817 20.40 14.95 29.86
C ARG A 817 20.04 14.50 31.29
N GLN A 818 19.48 13.31 31.46
CA GLN A 818 19.23 12.66 32.74
C GLN A 818 20.36 11.69 33.15
N ASP A 819 21.36 11.47 32.28
CA ASP A 819 22.54 10.69 32.68
C ASP A 819 23.31 11.45 33.76
N MET A 820 23.95 10.69 34.67
CA MET A 820 24.73 11.26 35.76
C MET A 820 25.85 12.19 35.23
N TRP A 821 26.49 11.85 34.11
CA TRP A 821 27.51 12.72 33.47
C TRP A 821 26.98 14.08 33.00
N ALA A 822 25.67 14.18 32.71
CA ALA A 822 25.05 15.40 32.22
C ALA A 822 24.53 16.30 33.36
N VAL A 823 24.02 15.70 34.44
CA VAL A 823 23.48 16.44 35.59
C VAL A 823 24.57 16.87 36.58
N ALA A 824 25.60 16.05 36.81
CA ALA A 824 26.65 16.32 37.79
C ALA A 824 27.36 17.67 37.56
N SER A 825 27.63 18.38 38.65
CA SER A 825 28.48 19.58 38.71
C SER A 825 29.80 19.15 39.34
N TYR A 826 30.89 19.13 38.56
CA TYR A 826 32.18 18.63 39.05
C TYR A 826 32.89 19.62 39.99
N LYS A 827 32.21 20.69 40.42
CA LYS A 827 32.71 21.73 41.34
C LYS A 827 32.20 21.60 42.78
N GLU A 828 31.23 20.73 43.06
CA GLU A 828 30.65 20.60 44.41
C GLU A 828 30.86 19.21 45.03
N GLU A 829 30.88 18.13 44.25
CA GLU A 829 31.00 16.75 44.78
C GLU A 829 32.35 16.40 45.44
N VAL A 830 33.34 17.29 45.40
CA VAL A 830 34.60 17.12 46.15
C VAL A 830 34.45 17.55 47.62
N TYR A 831 33.50 18.44 47.95
CA TYR A 831 33.31 18.93 49.32
C TYR A 831 32.77 17.86 50.29
N ASP A 832 31.93 16.93 49.82
CA ASP A 832 31.39 15.84 50.65
C ASP A 832 32.38 14.68 50.86
N ARG A 833 33.53 14.68 50.17
CA ARG A 833 34.53 13.59 50.26
C ARG A 833 35.66 13.87 51.28
N GLU A 834 35.73 15.10 51.82
CA GLU A 834 36.69 15.48 52.88
C GLU A 834 36.09 15.50 54.30
N LEU A 835 34.77 15.31 54.46
CA LEU A 835 34.08 15.31 55.75
C LEU A 835 33.23 14.04 55.93
N GLY A 836 33.77 13.02 56.62
CA GLY A 836 32.97 11.82 56.90
C GLY A 836 33.70 10.55 57.33
N SER A 837 34.80 10.64 58.08
CA SER A 837 35.04 9.59 59.07
C SER A 837 34.12 9.90 60.25
N ASP A 838 33.04 9.14 60.41
CA ASP A 838 32.52 8.64 61.69
C ASP A 838 31.27 7.78 61.44
N GLU A 839 30.92 6.97 62.45
CA GLU A 839 30.06 5.79 62.32
C GLU A 839 28.54 6.11 62.33
N ASP A 840 27.73 5.09 62.02
CA ASP A 840 26.28 4.98 62.26
C ASP A 840 25.28 5.81 61.41
N SER A 841 24.81 5.23 60.29
CA SER A 841 23.37 5.02 60.10
C SER A 841 23.04 3.95 59.04
N GLU A 842 22.23 2.96 59.42
CA GLU A 842 21.61 2.02 58.47
C GLU A 842 20.39 2.68 57.79
N HIS A 843 20.52 3.09 56.52
CA HIS A 843 19.35 3.38 55.69
C HIS A 843 19.16 2.36 54.57
N SER A 844 18.47 1.28 54.95
CA SER A 844 17.83 0.30 54.07
C SER A 844 16.88 0.99 53.07
N TYR A 845 17.05 0.70 51.78
CA TYR A 845 16.07 1.02 50.74
C TYR A 845 14.80 0.18 50.91
N GLY A 846 13.87 0.68 51.72
CA GLY A 846 12.57 0.06 51.96
C GLY A 846 11.50 0.54 50.99
N TYR A 847 11.00 -0.37 50.13
CA TYR A 847 9.66 -0.22 49.54
C TYR A 847 8.63 -0.21 50.68
N GLY A 848 7.83 0.86 50.77
CA GLY A 848 6.84 1.07 51.84
C GLY A 848 5.52 1.65 51.31
N SER A 849 4.41 1.01 51.67
CA SER A 849 3.07 1.30 51.15
C SER A 849 2.38 2.49 51.81
N GLY A 850 1.65 3.26 50.99
CA GLY A 850 0.37 3.95 51.27
C GLY A 850 0.04 4.48 52.68
N SER A 851 -0.22 5.78 52.75
CA SER A 851 -1.10 6.38 53.77
C SER A 851 -2.15 7.26 53.09
N SER A 852 -3.40 7.13 53.53
CA SER A 852 -4.55 7.89 53.02
C SER A 852 -4.54 9.31 53.56
N TYR A 853 -4.78 10.29 52.67
CA TYR A 853 -5.28 11.60 53.08
C TYR A 853 -6.72 11.75 52.59
N ASP A 854 -7.60 12.02 53.55
CA ASP A 854 -9.05 12.11 53.36
C ASP A 854 -9.41 13.47 52.73
N TYR A 855 -10.29 13.47 51.74
CA TYR A 855 -10.82 14.71 51.17
C TYR A 855 -12.00 15.18 52.04
N SER A 856 -11.74 16.14 52.93
CA SER A 856 -12.79 16.93 53.56
C SER A 856 -12.87 18.31 52.89
N ASP A 857 -14.08 18.70 52.49
CA ASP A 857 -14.39 20.01 51.90
C ASP A 857 -13.75 21.18 52.67
N SER A 858 -13.07 22.08 51.95
CA SER A 858 -12.88 23.47 52.35
C SER A 858 -13.00 24.35 51.12
N GLU A 859 -13.92 25.31 51.19
CA GLU A 859 -14.37 26.16 50.09
C GLU A 859 -13.29 27.12 49.58
N ASP A 860 -13.48 27.64 48.37
CA ASP A 860 -12.60 28.62 47.73
C ASP A 860 -12.40 29.88 48.60
N SER A 861 -11.16 30.37 48.70
CA SER A 861 -10.85 31.73 49.16
C SER A 861 -10.28 32.55 48.00
N GLU A 862 -11.00 33.59 47.60
CA GLU A 862 -10.62 34.49 46.48
C GLU A 862 -9.34 35.30 46.76
N ASP A 863 -8.82 35.30 47.99
CA ASP A 863 -7.64 36.04 48.43
C ASP A 863 -6.35 35.67 47.67
N ASP A 864 -6.16 34.40 47.29
CA ASP A 864 -4.97 33.94 46.53
C ASP A 864 -4.92 34.51 45.10
N LEU A 865 -6.03 35.03 44.57
CA LEU A 865 -6.10 35.61 43.22
C LEU A 865 -5.74 37.10 43.17
N GLU A 866 -5.88 37.85 44.27
CA GLU A 866 -5.48 39.26 44.29
C GLU A 866 -3.96 39.44 44.37
N GLU A 867 -3.25 38.57 45.11
CA GLU A 867 -1.79 38.66 45.24
C GLU A 867 -1.07 38.39 43.91
N VAL A 868 -1.58 37.46 43.09
CA VAL A 868 -1.08 37.18 41.72
C VAL A 868 -1.42 38.33 40.76
N ARG A 869 -2.58 38.98 40.91
CA ARG A 869 -2.99 40.11 40.06
C ARG A 869 -2.20 41.40 40.34
N GLY A 870 -1.74 41.61 41.57
CA GLY A 870 -0.97 42.80 41.96
C GLY A 870 0.39 42.95 41.27
N LEU A 871 0.99 41.87 40.78
CA LEU A 871 2.33 41.88 40.17
C LEU A 871 2.34 42.16 38.66
N GLY A 872 1.19 42.07 37.97
CA GLY A 872 1.09 42.43 36.54
C GLY A 872 1.78 41.48 35.56
N GLU A 873 2.06 40.23 35.96
CA GLU A 873 2.91 39.30 35.20
C GLU A 873 2.16 38.19 34.40
N LEU A 874 0.84 38.08 34.54
CA LEU A 874 -0.01 37.20 33.71
C LEU A 874 -1.32 37.91 33.35
N THR A 875 -1.80 37.76 32.11
CA THR A 875 -3.11 38.31 31.71
C THR A 875 -4.24 37.33 32.02
N ASP A 876 -5.48 37.83 32.16
CA ASP A 876 -6.64 36.94 32.38
C ASP A 876 -6.78 35.87 31.26
N ALA A 877 -6.33 36.18 30.03
CA ALA A 877 -6.31 35.22 28.92
C ALA A 877 -5.24 34.12 29.09
N ASP A 878 -4.08 34.42 29.70
CA ASP A 878 -3.07 33.40 30.02
C ASP A 878 -3.57 32.48 31.14
N MET A 879 -4.29 33.04 32.12
CA MET A 879 -4.92 32.30 33.23
C MET A 879 -6.06 31.40 32.73
N GLU A 880 -6.91 31.90 31.82
CA GLU A 880 -7.96 31.13 31.15
C GLU A 880 -7.36 30.01 30.27
N GLU A 881 -6.29 30.27 29.52
CA GLU A 881 -5.58 29.24 28.74
C GLU A 881 -4.94 28.17 29.66
N MET A 882 -4.34 28.54 30.80
CA MET A 882 -3.81 27.57 31.77
C MET A 882 -4.92 26.74 32.44
N GLY A 883 -6.05 27.36 32.76
CA GLY A 883 -7.25 26.71 33.29
C GLY A 883 -7.84 25.68 32.34
N GLU A 884 -7.90 25.94 31.02
CA GLU A 884 -8.35 24.97 30.01
C GLU A 884 -7.51 23.67 29.99
N TYR A 885 -6.24 23.72 30.42
CA TYR A 885 -5.35 22.56 30.51
C TYR A 885 -5.30 21.92 31.90
N GLY A 886 -6.05 22.46 32.87
CA GLY A 886 -6.14 21.93 34.24
C GLY A 886 -4.89 22.17 35.08
N ILE A 887 -4.12 23.22 34.78
CA ILE A 887 -2.92 23.62 35.54
C ILE A 887 -3.30 24.80 36.43
N LYS A 888 -3.28 24.62 37.75
CA LYS A 888 -3.47 25.73 38.69
C LYS A 888 -2.19 26.58 38.77
N PRO A 889 -2.27 27.93 38.78
CA PRO A 889 -1.09 28.81 38.87
C PRO A 889 -0.15 28.54 40.06
N TRP A 890 -0.68 27.93 41.12
CA TRP A 890 0.02 27.58 42.36
C TRP A 890 0.50 26.11 42.43
N GLU A 891 0.43 25.34 41.35
CA GLU A 891 1.02 23.99 41.30
C GLU A 891 2.55 24.02 41.15
N ASP A 892 3.24 23.15 41.90
CA ASP A 892 4.70 23.04 41.88
C ASP A 892 5.24 22.77 40.47
N GLY A 893 6.16 23.64 40.04
CA GLY A 893 6.66 23.73 38.67
C GLY A 893 6.26 25.01 37.93
N ALA A 894 5.13 25.64 38.29
CA ALA A 894 4.79 26.99 37.82
C ALA A 894 5.72 28.06 38.46
N TYR A 895 6.01 27.88 39.76
CA TYR A 895 6.82 28.79 40.59
C TYR A 895 8.27 28.99 40.13
N VAL A 896 8.84 28.06 39.34
CA VAL A 896 10.25 28.11 38.90
C VAL A 896 10.56 29.34 38.02
N ARG A 897 9.53 30.03 37.51
CA ARG A 897 9.68 31.29 36.78
C ARG A 897 9.94 32.53 37.65
N VAL A 898 9.42 32.58 38.88
CA VAL A 898 9.47 33.81 39.70
C VAL A 898 10.91 34.19 40.04
N LEU A 899 11.81 33.21 40.24
CA LEU A 899 13.20 33.46 40.65
C LEU A 899 14.18 33.64 39.48
N THR A 900 13.87 33.17 38.27
CA THR A 900 14.81 33.26 37.12
C THR A 900 14.75 34.58 36.34
N VAL A 901 13.79 35.46 36.64
CA VAL A 901 13.75 36.83 36.12
C VAL A 901 14.70 37.78 36.88
N PHE A 902 15.16 37.41 38.08
CA PHE A 902 15.86 38.32 38.99
C PHE A 902 17.39 38.42 38.85
N TRP A 903 18.03 37.74 37.88
CA TRP A 903 19.49 37.81 37.68
C TRP A 903 19.92 37.96 36.20
N ARG A 904 19.30 38.89 35.46
CA ARG A 904 19.94 39.51 34.27
C ARG A 904 19.36 40.86 33.86
#